data_AF-R7J0C7-F1
#
_entry.id   AF-R7J0C7-F1
#
_cell.length_a   1.000
_cell.length_b   1.000
_cell.length_c   1.000
_cell.angle_alpha   90.00
_cell.angle_beta   90.00
_cell.angle_gamma   90.00
#
_symmetry.space_group_name_H-M   'P 1'
#
loop_
_entity.id
_entity.type
_entity.pdbx_description
1 polymer ?
#
loop_
_entity_poly.entity_id
_entity_poly.type
_entity_poly.pdbx_seq_one_letter_code
_entity_poly.pdbx_strand_id
1 'polypeptide(L)'
;MIKANNLSYVGESGRNTSLFRMTKHLIVLVCIAMAMFSCDDTNEPNKPVPTDAYIGTQRQITLGAEMKGFTGIDFECVIKAEDGTVFRRSGSHIRINGKSILTFDTGLKSGVYRLLALEVPVVGAESDTTWIDYGLGCRVRISAEAQTAIVLDSYDPEMNLVGEGSEDDPYIISSAEHLWRLRDYTNNDDNNKKLTKDTHFRMEADIRMKDICTSSDRHYGWLPIGAIPENPFRGVFDGQNYKIQGLWIDRPHSPGVGLFGFIDQATIKNVIVSNPDITGNYAVGAIVGATTSPGDIRGCSSLHGCVVDRGSVTAPEGSAGVGGLVGVVDCTGFLSVDSCYNAGTRVSGDYAVGGIVGAGSLYSMTQVLACENKGSVEARYTGAGGIVGSVDSLMIIGCKNNATINGGTGAMSGNMDKGGYGTGGIAGGTGVSFIYSSQNTGNITGAVGVGGIIGSTRVGNDDSNYEGELLYNNSLVKNCGNTGNISGRTSVGGICGEAQFGAYAVYNKGAITAAENQCTLGGIVGNTSITVLHNVINQGTVTSTSAESAAGVVGKTTWGALYGCQNYGNVAVTSKYAGGIAGWVGNNTVANYCLNTGLVNNNGTRATGGIIGEAGDARVWTGMDIAGCVIGAAECVMVFAGPILSVTGNAVTQNVVKHAEAFKKFFNVLHVGEATLDWAMVAYDAVTYSMSLYDIFTEEDLKEINVNLNTKATAIDNDVKATIKSIQDSYVFDATKLPQGINGAAITGYFDNFNKAMDFYQASDDNNSIINYNLNRTREERVGELEHRQEIKEIVQKSIAGTCIIVGSVASIVSTFATAGTMTAVTAGVMASILTFVGGANAIVECATNFEVNAIVVNQCTNLGTIKTTTSDYVGGILGYTQQNCKLTDCLNVGNLDGNINKAHAGGITGEADYRSVIMRNVSVGTNWFNPIAAHAESTVDYSDNFYYSGGTYAVLPYYNNATSVTLEQLHDKTFFEKVLNLSGSIPLWQITDKSGFFPIPYHSEMETPIQ
;
A
#
# COMPACT_ATOMS: atom_id res chain seq x y z
N MET A 1 24.90 -8.70 60.40
CA MET A 1 24.86 -9.62 61.56
C MET A 1 23.72 -10.61 61.35
N ILE A 2 23.85 -11.86 61.81
CA ILE A 2 22.78 -12.85 62.11
C ILE A 2 21.74 -13.05 60.95
N LYS A 3 21.77 -14.07 60.09
CA LYS A 3 21.98 -15.53 60.23
C LYS A 3 20.76 -16.30 60.83
N ALA A 4 20.12 -17.09 59.97
CA ALA A 4 19.57 -18.44 60.21
C ALA A 4 18.10 -18.68 60.69
N ASN A 5 17.50 -19.67 60.00
CA ASN A 5 16.76 -20.84 60.53
C ASN A 5 15.23 -20.83 60.79
N ASN A 6 14.53 -21.48 59.84
CA ASN A 6 13.92 -22.82 59.97
C ASN A 6 12.64 -23.10 60.82
N LEU A 7 11.81 -24.01 60.24
CA LEU A 7 10.90 -24.99 60.86
C LEU A 7 9.63 -24.41 61.55
N SER A 8 8.46 -25.07 61.61
CA SER A 8 7.98 -26.35 61.03
C SER A 8 6.50 -26.62 61.37
N TYR A 9 5.77 -27.38 60.52
CA TYR A 9 4.67 -28.32 60.88
C TYR A 9 3.35 -27.70 61.44
N VAL A 10 2.16 -28.34 61.37
CA VAL A 10 1.57 -29.42 60.52
C VAL A 10 0.03 -29.32 60.63
N GLY A 11 -0.74 -29.86 59.67
CA GLY A 11 -2.20 -29.99 59.81
C GLY A 11 -2.89 -30.59 58.58
N GLU A 12 -3.02 -31.92 58.53
CA GLU A 12 -3.63 -32.66 57.42
C GLU A 12 -5.18 -32.71 57.48
N SER A 13 -5.83 -32.69 56.31
CA SER A 13 -6.86 -33.67 55.87
C SER A 13 -7.50 -33.21 54.54
N GLY A 14 -7.87 -34.05 53.57
CA GLY A 14 -7.56 -35.47 53.39
C GLY A 14 -8.44 -36.12 52.29
N ARG A 15 -7.86 -36.97 51.42
CA ARG A 15 -8.52 -37.84 50.40
C ARG A 15 -9.22 -37.09 49.23
N ASN A 16 -9.46 -37.60 48.01
CA ASN A 16 -8.98 -38.72 47.16
C ASN A 16 -9.55 -38.47 45.71
N THR A 17 -9.12 -39.02 44.57
CA THR A 17 -8.03 -39.97 44.22
C THR A 17 -7.54 -39.76 42.76
N SER A 18 -6.23 -39.56 42.58
CA SER A 18 -5.39 -40.27 41.59
C SER A 18 -5.93 -40.68 40.19
N LEU A 19 -6.07 -39.75 39.22
CA LEU A 19 -6.07 -40.15 37.79
C LEU A 19 -5.41 -39.17 36.80
N PHE A 20 -5.03 -37.94 37.19
CA PHE A 20 -4.57 -36.90 36.24
C PHE A 20 -3.15 -36.34 36.46
N ARG A 21 -2.35 -36.93 37.38
CA ARG A 21 -0.94 -36.53 37.59
C ARG A 21 0.10 -37.51 37.04
N MET A 22 -0.29 -38.73 36.63
CA MET A 22 0.65 -39.72 36.09
C MET A 22 1.10 -39.40 34.64
N THR A 23 0.27 -38.70 33.86
CA THR A 23 0.55 -38.38 32.45
C THR A 23 1.67 -37.36 32.25
N LYS A 24 1.88 -36.44 33.21
CA LYS A 24 2.91 -35.38 33.08
C LYS A 24 4.33 -35.83 33.43
N HIS A 25 4.52 -36.94 34.14
CA HIS A 25 5.87 -37.49 34.37
C HIS A 25 6.22 -38.57 33.35
N LEU A 26 5.23 -39.30 32.81
CA LEU A 26 5.47 -40.24 31.70
C LEU A 26 5.91 -39.50 30.42
N ILE A 27 5.30 -38.35 30.09
CA ILE A 27 5.72 -37.55 28.92
C ILE A 27 7.13 -36.96 29.12
N VAL A 28 7.48 -36.47 30.31
CA VAL A 28 8.83 -35.94 30.57
C VAL A 28 9.89 -37.05 30.54
N LEU A 29 9.60 -38.25 31.07
CA LEU A 29 10.51 -39.41 30.93
C LEU A 29 10.62 -39.92 29.49
N VAL A 30 9.55 -39.87 28.70
CA VAL A 30 9.58 -40.22 27.27
C VAL A 30 10.34 -39.18 26.43
N CYS A 31 10.24 -37.89 26.76
CA CYS A 31 11.06 -36.85 26.13
C CYS A 31 12.55 -36.93 26.52
N ILE A 32 12.88 -37.27 27.77
CA ILE A 32 14.27 -37.49 28.20
C ILE A 32 14.83 -38.80 27.61
N ALA A 33 14.01 -39.84 27.46
CA ALA A 33 14.43 -41.08 26.80
C ALA A 33 14.67 -40.91 25.28
N MET A 34 13.87 -40.08 24.59
CA MET A 34 14.13 -39.74 23.19
C MET A 34 15.35 -38.82 22.99
N ALA A 35 15.83 -38.16 24.03
CA ALA A 35 17.05 -37.35 23.99
C ALA A 35 18.34 -38.15 24.32
N MET A 36 18.24 -39.43 24.69
CA MET A 36 19.40 -40.28 25.01
C MET A 36 19.53 -41.54 24.12
N PHE A 37 18.86 -41.56 22.97
CA PHE A 37 19.07 -42.56 21.91
C PHE A 37 19.36 -41.89 20.55
N SER A 38 20.46 -41.13 20.48
CA SER A 38 21.13 -40.81 19.20
C SER A 38 22.66 -40.91 19.25
N CYS A 39 23.21 -41.64 20.24
CA CYS A 39 24.51 -42.29 20.08
C CYS A 39 24.26 -43.69 19.52
N ASP A 40 24.31 -43.82 18.20
CA ASP A 40 24.35 -45.14 17.57
C ASP A 40 25.80 -45.46 17.21
N ASP A 41 26.45 -46.19 18.11
CA ASP A 41 27.82 -46.69 17.96
C ASP A 41 27.76 -48.18 17.54
N THR A 42 27.00 -48.48 16.48
CA THR A 42 27.04 -49.77 15.78
C THR A 42 27.05 -49.64 14.25
N ASN A 43 27.85 -50.48 13.60
CA ASN A 43 28.09 -50.45 12.16
C ASN A 43 26.80 -50.59 11.32
N GLU A 44 26.34 -49.51 10.68
CA GLU A 44 25.56 -49.63 9.46
C GLU A 44 26.43 -50.29 8.35
N PRO A 45 25.87 -51.21 7.54
CA PRO A 45 26.62 -51.81 6.44
C PRO A 45 26.78 -50.79 5.31
N ASN A 46 27.96 -50.14 5.25
CA ASN A 46 28.48 -49.35 4.12
C ASN A 46 27.40 -48.68 3.25
N LYS A 47 26.75 -47.62 3.78
CA LYS A 47 26.44 -46.49 2.89
C LYS A 47 27.78 -46.10 2.25
N PRO A 48 27.90 -46.02 0.91
CA PRO A 48 29.15 -45.63 0.31
C PRO A 48 29.51 -44.25 0.85
N VAL A 49 30.62 -44.17 1.58
CA VAL A 49 31.26 -42.89 1.93
C VAL A 49 31.33 -42.11 0.62
N PRO A 50 30.83 -40.86 0.55
CA PRO A 50 30.98 -40.05 -0.66
C PRO A 50 32.47 -40.01 -0.98
N THR A 51 32.88 -40.71 -2.04
CA THR A 51 34.27 -40.76 -2.45
C THR A 51 34.64 -39.35 -2.81
N ASP A 52 35.42 -38.69 -1.96
CA ASP A 52 35.79 -37.28 -2.10
C ASP A 52 36.38 -37.07 -3.49
N ALA A 53 35.54 -36.52 -4.35
CA ALA A 53 35.78 -36.50 -5.78
C ALA A 53 36.89 -35.51 -6.16
N TYR A 54 37.43 -34.76 -5.19
CA TYR A 54 38.41 -33.71 -5.37
C TYR A 54 39.80 -34.09 -4.83
N ILE A 55 39.97 -35.30 -4.26
CA ILE A 55 41.29 -35.81 -3.84
C ILE A 55 42.23 -35.92 -5.04
N GLY A 56 43.44 -35.40 -4.90
CA GLY A 56 44.54 -35.60 -5.84
C GLY A 56 45.91 -35.40 -5.23
N THR A 57 46.93 -35.33 -6.09
CA THR A 57 48.34 -35.32 -5.68
C THR A 57 48.85 -33.94 -5.27
N GLN A 58 48.21 -32.84 -5.69
CA GLN A 58 48.70 -31.49 -5.41
C GLN A 58 48.36 -31.07 -3.98
N ARG A 59 49.37 -31.05 -3.10
CA ARG A 59 49.22 -30.64 -1.69
C ARG A 59 49.64 -29.21 -1.40
N GLN A 60 50.48 -28.61 -2.23
CA GLN A 60 51.03 -27.28 -1.98
C GLN A 60 50.44 -26.21 -2.89
N ILE A 61 50.02 -25.10 -2.28
CA ILE A 61 49.60 -23.86 -2.94
C ILE A 61 50.46 -22.72 -2.40
N THR A 62 50.96 -21.87 -3.30
CA THR A 62 51.74 -20.69 -2.92
C THR A 62 50.96 -19.42 -3.24
N LEU A 63 50.71 -18.62 -2.21
CA LEU A 63 49.98 -17.36 -2.23
C LEU A 63 50.93 -16.18 -1.91
N GLY A 64 50.58 -14.96 -2.30
CA GLY A 64 51.41 -13.76 -2.26
C GLY A 64 51.02 -12.73 -1.21
N ALA A 65 50.52 -11.59 -1.68
CA ALA A 65 50.15 -10.42 -0.89
C ALA A 65 48.81 -10.62 -0.15
N GLU A 66 47.89 -11.39 -0.73
CA GLU A 66 46.60 -11.81 -0.20
C GLU A 66 46.71 -12.51 1.17
N MET A 67 47.87 -13.08 1.47
CA MET A 67 48.18 -13.76 2.73
C MET A 67 49.14 -12.96 3.63
N LYS A 68 49.28 -11.64 3.41
CA LYS A 68 50.19 -10.79 4.21
C LYS A 68 49.74 -10.61 5.65
N GLY A 69 48.43 -10.62 5.93
CA GLY A 69 47.88 -10.50 7.28
C GLY A 69 47.81 -11.82 8.05
N PHE A 70 47.89 -12.96 7.36
CA PHE A 70 47.68 -14.27 7.99
C PHE A 70 48.91 -14.77 8.75
N THR A 71 48.69 -15.19 10.00
CA THR A 71 49.73 -15.66 10.93
C THR A 71 49.46 -17.04 11.52
N GLY A 72 48.34 -17.68 11.19
CA GLY A 72 48.01 -19.04 11.64
C GLY A 72 49.05 -20.06 11.17
N ILE A 73 49.30 -21.09 12.00
CA ILE A 73 50.19 -22.21 11.68
C ILE A 73 49.37 -23.35 11.06
N ASP A 74 48.33 -23.79 11.77
CA ASP A 74 47.37 -24.79 11.30
C ASP A 74 46.06 -24.10 10.90
N PHE A 75 45.38 -24.62 9.89
CA PHE A 75 44.12 -24.08 9.38
C PHE A 75 43.20 -25.18 8.85
N GLU A 76 41.93 -24.86 8.70
CA GLU A 76 40.99 -25.57 7.83
C GLU A 76 40.57 -24.65 6.68
N CYS A 77 40.91 -25.00 5.44
CA CYS A 77 40.61 -24.18 4.27
C CYS A 77 39.24 -24.58 3.70
N VAL A 78 38.36 -23.60 3.53
CA VAL A 78 37.06 -23.76 2.89
C VAL A 78 37.22 -23.52 1.40
N ILE A 79 36.86 -24.52 0.58
CA ILE A 79 37.15 -24.57 -0.86
C ILE A 79 35.85 -24.83 -1.64
N LYS A 80 35.65 -24.09 -2.73
CA LYS A 80 34.53 -24.23 -3.67
C LYS A 80 35.04 -24.74 -5.01
N ALA A 81 34.50 -25.86 -5.50
CA ALA A 81 34.77 -26.38 -6.84
C ALA A 81 33.95 -25.65 -7.92
N GLU A 82 34.32 -25.82 -9.20
CA GLU A 82 33.57 -25.26 -10.36
C GLU A 82 32.12 -25.75 -10.44
N ASP A 83 31.80 -26.93 -9.90
CA ASP A 83 30.43 -27.45 -9.81
C ASP A 83 29.61 -26.84 -8.66
N GLY A 84 30.18 -25.90 -7.91
CA GLY A 84 29.57 -25.24 -6.76
C GLY A 84 29.73 -25.97 -5.43
N THR A 85 30.27 -27.20 -5.41
CA THR A 85 30.45 -27.98 -4.18
C THR A 85 31.46 -27.32 -3.26
N VAL A 86 31.04 -27.06 -2.02
CA VAL A 86 31.90 -26.54 -0.95
C VAL A 86 32.37 -27.69 -0.06
N PHE A 87 33.68 -27.80 0.13
CA PHE A 87 34.33 -28.80 0.98
C PHE A 87 35.50 -28.17 1.75
N ARG A 88 36.11 -28.94 2.66
CA ARG A 88 37.20 -28.45 3.52
C ARG A 88 38.49 -29.26 3.38
N ARG A 89 39.62 -28.61 3.67
CA ARG A 89 40.96 -29.19 3.71
C ARG A 89 41.77 -28.64 4.88
N SER A 90 42.08 -29.50 5.85
CA SER A 90 43.10 -29.22 6.87
C SER A 90 44.48 -29.08 6.23
N GLY A 91 45.32 -28.24 6.82
CA GLY A 91 46.71 -28.08 6.41
C GLY A 91 47.51 -27.15 7.31
N SER A 92 48.79 -27.03 6.98
CA SER A 92 49.74 -26.16 7.66
C SER A 92 50.28 -25.06 6.75
N HIS A 93 50.58 -23.91 7.34
CA HIS A 93 51.00 -22.68 6.68
C HIS A 93 52.39 -22.23 7.15
N ILE A 94 53.24 -21.83 6.20
CA ILE A 94 54.50 -21.14 6.48
C ILE A 94 54.66 -19.97 5.51
N ARG A 95 55.01 -18.78 6.02
CA ARG A 95 55.31 -17.58 5.22
C ARG A 95 56.82 -17.35 5.12
N ILE A 96 57.38 -17.38 3.92
CA ILE A 96 58.81 -17.25 3.62
C ILE A 96 59.00 -16.24 2.48
N ASN A 97 59.90 -15.26 2.65
CA ASN A 97 60.24 -14.26 1.62
C ASN A 97 59.02 -13.55 0.98
N GLY A 98 57.99 -13.26 1.78
CA GLY A 98 56.77 -12.59 1.33
C GLY A 98 55.75 -13.49 0.60
N LYS A 99 56.02 -14.79 0.47
CA LYS A 99 55.08 -15.79 -0.04
C LYS A 99 54.59 -16.71 1.07
N SER A 100 53.31 -17.06 1.05
CA SER A 100 52.68 -18.02 1.96
C SER A 100 52.53 -19.35 1.27
N ILE A 101 53.05 -20.42 1.88
CA ILE A 101 52.94 -21.79 1.38
C ILE A 101 51.91 -22.49 2.25
N LEU A 102 50.76 -22.83 1.65
CA LEU A 102 49.74 -23.69 2.24
C LEU A 102 50.05 -25.14 1.84
N THR A 103 50.15 -26.04 2.83
CA THR A 103 50.36 -27.48 2.62
C THR A 103 49.17 -28.24 3.18
N PHE A 104 48.29 -28.73 2.31
CA PHE A 104 47.13 -29.54 2.70
C PHE A 104 47.54 -30.99 3.04
N ASP A 105 46.89 -31.55 4.05
CA ASP A 105 47.07 -32.96 4.44
C ASP A 105 46.55 -33.92 3.36
N THR A 106 45.47 -33.52 2.69
CA THR A 106 44.87 -34.20 1.54
C THR A 106 44.90 -33.27 0.33
N GLY A 107 45.58 -33.68 -0.74
CA GLY A 107 45.77 -32.86 -1.93
C GLY A 107 44.53 -32.74 -2.82
N LEU A 108 44.60 -31.82 -3.78
CA LEU A 108 43.55 -31.57 -4.78
C LEU A 108 43.89 -32.25 -6.12
N LYS A 109 42.87 -32.70 -6.85
CA LYS A 109 42.99 -33.13 -8.25
C LYS A 109 43.07 -31.92 -9.20
N SER A 110 43.44 -32.17 -10.45
CA SER A 110 43.40 -31.15 -11.51
C SER A 110 42.00 -30.54 -11.66
N GLY A 111 41.94 -29.22 -11.81
CA GLY A 111 40.71 -28.43 -11.87
C GLY A 111 40.93 -27.00 -11.41
N VAL A 112 39.90 -26.16 -11.45
CA VAL A 112 39.92 -24.84 -10.80
C VAL A 112 39.10 -24.91 -9.52
N TYR A 113 39.57 -24.23 -8.48
CA TYR A 113 38.88 -24.11 -7.20
C TYR A 113 38.97 -22.67 -6.71
N ARG A 114 37.94 -22.18 -6.03
CA ARG A 114 38.02 -20.92 -5.28
C ARG A 114 38.34 -21.25 -3.82
N LEU A 115 39.45 -20.71 -3.30
CA LEU A 115 39.78 -20.76 -1.88
C LEU A 115 38.99 -19.63 -1.21
N LEU A 116 37.98 -19.97 -0.40
CA LEU A 116 37.07 -18.98 0.17
C LEU A 116 37.68 -18.32 1.41
N ALA A 117 38.08 -19.14 2.39
CA ALA A 117 38.64 -18.69 3.66
C ALA A 117 39.57 -19.76 4.27
N LEU A 118 40.37 -19.34 5.25
CA LEU A 118 41.09 -20.19 6.19
C LEU A 118 40.47 -20.02 7.58
N GLU A 119 39.80 -21.05 8.09
CA GLU A 119 39.26 -21.09 9.45
C GLU A 119 40.40 -21.52 10.40
N VAL A 120 40.73 -20.71 11.42
CA VAL A 120 41.79 -21.00 12.41
C VAL A 120 41.21 -21.11 13.82
N PRO A 121 41.53 -22.18 14.58
CA PRO A 121 41.05 -22.33 15.95
C PRO A 121 41.81 -21.44 16.92
N VAL A 122 41.08 -20.63 17.68
CA VAL A 122 41.58 -19.81 18.79
C VAL A 122 41.00 -20.38 20.08
N VAL A 123 41.88 -20.92 20.93
CA VAL A 123 41.48 -21.47 22.23
C VAL A 123 41.31 -20.34 23.23
N GLY A 124 40.06 -20.05 23.61
CA GLY A 124 39.75 -19.07 24.64
C GLY A 124 40.15 -19.52 26.05
N ALA A 125 40.31 -18.56 26.96
CA ALA A 125 40.67 -18.83 28.35
C ALA A 125 39.63 -19.65 29.15
N GLU A 126 38.40 -19.79 28.62
CA GLU A 126 37.27 -20.48 29.26
C GLU A 126 36.82 -21.76 28.49
N SER A 127 37.72 -22.37 27.71
CA SER A 127 37.54 -23.65 26.98
C SER A 127 36.57 -23.69 25.79
N ASP A 128 35.90 -22.59 25.43
CA ASP A 128 35.32 -22.44 24.10
C ASP A 128 36.41 -22.17 23.04
N THR A 129 36.40 -22.96 21.97
CA THR A 129 37.24 -22.73 20.77
C THR A 129 36.46 -21.83 19.80
N THR A 130 36.85 -20.56 19.71
CA THR A 130 36.36 -19.68 18.65
C THR A 130 37.17 -19.90 17.37
N TRP A 131 36.51 -19.85 16.22
CA TRP A 131 37.20 -19.94 14.93
C TRP A 131 37.23 -18.55 14.30
N ILE A 132 38.41 -18.12 13.85
CA ILE A 132 38.59 -16.86 13.12
C ILE A 132 38.79 -17.19 11.65
N ASP A 133 37.92 -16.64 10.80
CA ASP A 133 38.01 -16.73 9.35
C ASP A 133 39.06 -15.72 8.84
N TYR A 134 40.04 -16.17 8.07
CA TYR A 134 40.86 -15.29 7.22
C TYR A 134 40.41 -15.40 5.76
N GLY A 135 39.98 -14.29 5.18
CA GLY A 135 39.43 -14.22 3.84
C GLY A 135 40.49 -14.35 2.74
N LEU A 136 40.26 -15.27 1.81
CA LEU A 136 41.10 -15.49 0.62
C LEU A 136 40.43 -15.03 -0.66
N GLY A 137 39.27 -15.59 -1.01
CA GLY A 137 38.53 -15.30 -2.24
C GLY A 137 39.15 -15.79 -3.55
N CYS A 138 40.45 -16.08 -3.64
CA CYS A 138 41.15 -16.32 -4.91
C CYS A 138 40.85 -17.68 -5.56
N ARG A 139 40.75 -17.70 -6.89
CA ARG A 139 40.77 -18.93 -7.70
C ARG A 139 42.20 -19.45 -7.89
N VAL A 140 42.34 -20.76 -7.78
CA VAL A 140 43.57 -21.52 -8.02
C VAL A 140 43.32 -22.62 -9.04
N ARG A 141 44.16 -22.70 -10.08
CA ARG A 141 44.18 -23.80 -11.04
C ARG A 141 45.22 -24.83 -10.65
N ILE A 142 44.79 -26.07 -10.48
CA ILE A 142 45.64 -27.24 -10.25
C ILE A 142 45.89 -27.91 -11.60
N SER A 143 47.16 -28.02 -12.02
CA SER A 143 47.56 -28.67 -13.26
C SER A 143 48.16 -30.06 -13.02
N ALA A 144 47.56 -31.09 -13.61
CA ALA A 144 48.11 -32.45 -13.63
C ALA A 144 49.46 -32.55 -14.36
N GLU A 145 49.68 -31.72 -15.37
CA GLU A 145 50.87 -31.77 -16.24
C GLU A 145 52.08 -31.09 -15.59
N ALA A 146 51.85 -30.01 -14.84
CA ALA A 146 52.91 -29.20 -14.24
C ALA A 146 53.18 -29.52 -12.76
N GLN A 147 52.28 -30.23 -12.06
CA GLN A 147 52.31 -30.41 -10.59
C GLN A 147 52.42 -29.08 -9.83
N THR A 148 51.72 -28.06 -10.33
CA THR A 148 51.67 -26.72 -9.73
C THR A 148 50.24 -26.26 -9.51
N ALA A 149 50.09 -25.42 -8.48
CA ALA A 149 48.92 -24.60 -8.26
C ALA A 149 49.24 -23.17 -8.72
N ILE A 150 48.38 -22.58 -9.55
CA ILE A 150 48.54 -21.23 -10.11
C ILE A 150 47.35 -20.38 -9.68
N VAL A 151 47.59 -19.27 -8.99
CA VAL A 151 46.56 -18.26 -8.68
C VAL A 151 46.11 -17.59 -9.99
N LEU A 152 44.81 -17.47 -10.19
CA LEU A 152 44.23 -16.95 -11.42
C LEU A 152 43.77 -15.50 -11.34
N ASP A 153 43.42 -15.05 -10.13
CA ASP A 153 42.79 -13.76 -9.92
C ASP A 153 43.81 -12.68 -9.56
N SER A 154 43.46 -11.44 -9.88
CA SER A 154 44.12 -10.21 -9.42
C SER A 154 43.97 -10.07 -7.89
N TYR A 155 44.86 -9.29 -7.27
CA TYR A 155 44.72 -8.89 -5.87
C TYR A 155 45.08 -7.42 -5.73
N ASP A 156 44.12 -6.62 -5.26
CA ASP A 156 44.38 -5.23 -4.92
C ASP A 156 44.95 -5.14 -3.48
N PRO A 157 46.23 -4.73 -3.30
CA PRO A 157 46.80 -4.51 -1.98
C PRO A 157 46.25 -3.26 -1.27
N GLU A 158 45.51 -2.38 -1.94
CA GLU A 158 44.89 -1.18 -1.33
C GLU A 158 43.50 -1.48 -0.75
N MET A 159 42.59 -2.08 -1.53
CA MET A 159 41.31 -2.63 -1.04
C MET A 159 41.50 -3.87 -0.14
N ASN A 160 42.67 -4.54 -0.24
CA ASN A 160 43.01 -5.77 0.47
C ASN A 160 42.04 -6.94 0.11
N LEU A 161 41.61 -6.99 -1.15
CA LEU A 161 40.65 -7.95 -1.71
C LEU A 161 41.13 -8.50 -3.08
N VAL A 162 40.55 -9.62 -3.48
CA VAL A 162 40.75 -10.23 -4.81
C VAL A 162 39.79 -9.58 -5.81
N GLY A 163 40.26 -9.30 -7.03
CA GLY A 163 39.54 -8.56 -8.08
C GLY A 163 40.12 -7.17 -8.34
N GLU A 164 39.66 -6.52 -9.41
CA GLU A 164 40.00 -5.12 -9.76
C GLU A 164 38.83 -4.14 -9.48
N GLY A 165 37.67 -4.65 -9.08
CA GLY A 165 36.48 -3.84 -8.75
C GLY A 165 35.65 -3.40 -9.96
N SER A 166 35.94 -3.94 -11.15
CA SER A 166 35.15 -3.72 -12.37
C SER A 166 33.96 -4.68 -12.47
N GLU A 167 33.05 -4.44 -13.41
CA GLU A 167 31.91 -5.34 -13.67
C GLU A 167 32.37 -6.77 -14.04
N ASP A 168 33.42 -6.88 -14.88
CA ASP A 168 34.01 -8.15 -15.32
C ASP A 168 34.84 -8.85 -14.22
N ASP A 169 35.56 -8.09 -13.38
CA ASP A 169 36.42 -8.60 -12.29
C ASP A 169 36.11 -7.91 -10.94
N PRO A 170 34.93 -8.18 -10.34
CA PRO A 170 34.47 -7.52 -9.13
C PRO A 170 35.22 -8.01 -7.89
N TYR A 171 35.30 -7.16 -6.87
CA TYR A 171 35.91 -7.51 -5.59
C TYR A 171 35.17 -8.66 -4.90
N ILE A 172 35.89 -9.74 -4.61
CA ILE A 172 35.31 -10.99 -4.11
C ILE A 172 35.14 -10.95 -2.59
N ILE A 173 33.91 -11.16 -2.14
CA ILE A 173 33.54 -11.31 -0.73
C ILE A 173 33.19 -12.77 -0.46
N SER A 174 34.02 -13.48 0.32
CA SER A 174 33.82 -14.91 0.62
C SER A 174 33.94 -15.26 2.11
N SER A 175 34.02 -14.25 2.98
CA SER A 175 34.18 -14.41 4.42
C SER A 175 33.71 -13.17 5.17
N ALA A 176 33.51 -13.30 6.48
CA ALA A 176 33.17 -12.17 7.35
C ALA A 176 34.30 -11.12 7.43
N GLU A 177 35.56 -11.56 7.29
CA GLU A 177 36.72 -10.66 7.27
C GLU A 177 36.77 -9.80 6.00
N HIS A 178 36.26 -10.29 4.86
CA HIS A 178 36.16 -9.45 3.65
C HIS A 178 35.18 -8.31 3.81
N LEU A 179 34.04 -8.53 4.49
CA LEU A 179 33.13 -7.44 4.87
C LEU A 179 33.78 -6.47 5.85
N TRP A 180 34.65 -6.95 6.76
CA TRP A 180 35.42 -6.07 7.66
C TRP A 180 36.40 -5.19 6.88
N ARG A 181 37.14 -5.76 5.92
CA ARG A 181 38.07 -5.00 5.07
C ARG A 181 37.34 -3.93 4.27
N LEU A 182 36.19 -4.29 3.66
CA LEU A 182 35.31 -3.33 2.98
C LEU A 182 34.84 -2.22 3.94
N ARG A 183 34.35 -2.57 5.13
CA ARG A 183 33.93 -1.60 6.16
C ARG A 183 35.05 -0.60 6.51
N ASP A 184 36.24 -1.09 6.83
CA ASP A 184 37.36 -0.24 7.23
C ASP A 184 37.88 0.63 6.07
N TYR A 185 37.75 0.15 4.83
CA TYR A 185 38.02 0.94 3.63
C TYR A 185 36.98 2.04 3.41
N THR A 186 35.68 1.71 3.44
CA THR A 186 34.59 2.68 3.28
C THR A 186 34.58 3.73 4.39
N ASN A 187 34.88 3.35 5.63
CA ASN A 187 34.84 4.24 6.79
C ASN A 187 36.11 5.12 6.94
N ASN A 188 37.07 5.04 6.01
CA ASN A 188 38.26 5.87 6.00
C ASN A 188 38.15 7.01 4.97
N ASP A 189 38.30 8.25 5.41
CA ASP A 189 38.08 9.47 4.61
C ASP A 189 38.84 9.53 3.29
N ASP A 190 40.05 8.96 3.20
CA ASP A 190 40.88 9.01 1.99
C ASP A 190 40.63 7.84 1.05
N ASN A 191 40.16 6.71 1.57
CA ASN A 191 39.74 5.55 0.78
C ASN A 191 38.29 5.66 0.30
N ASN A 192 37.39 6.27 1.08
CA ASN A 192 35.99 6.49 0.68
C ASN A 192 35.88 7.24 -0.66
N LYS A 193 36.74 8.25 -0.88
CA LYS A 193 36.85 9.05 -2.11
C LYS A 193 37.20 8.23 -3.37
N LYS A 194 37.64 6.98 -3.21
CA LYS A 194 37.99 6.05 -4.30
C LYS A 194 36.83 5.10 -4.64
N LEU A 195 35.83 4.98 -3.77
CA LEU A 195 34.61 4.23 -4.05
C LEU A 195 33.70 5.07 -4.96
N THR A 196 33.36 4.52 -6.12
CA THR A 196 32.43 5.10 -7.08
C THR A 196 31.20 4.21 -7.23
N LYS A 197 30.13 4.72 -7.86
CA LYS A 197 28.96 3.91 -8.23
C LYS A 197 29.33 2.69 -9.10
N ASP A 198 30.42 2.80 -9.87
CA ASP A 198 30.96 1.78 -10.77
C ASP A 198 31.96 0.82 -10.09
N THR A 199 32.06 0.81 -8.75
CA THR A 199 32.91 -0.12 -8.00
C THR A 199 32.10 -1.38 -7.62
N HIS A 200 32.44 -2.53 -8.19
CA HIS A 200 31.66 -3.77 -8.04
C HIS A 200 32.23 -4.73 -6.98
N PHE A 201 31.32 -5.30 -6.19
CA PHE A 201 31.57 -6.32 -5.18
C PHE A 201 30.64 -7.52 -5.41
N ARG A 202 31.15 -8.74 -5.25
CA ARG A 202 30.35 -9.98 -5.42
C ARG A 202 30.60 -11.00 -4.32
N MET A 203 29.51 -11.51 -3.72
CA MET A 203 29.57 -12.61 -2.76
C MET A 203 29.77 -13.97 -3.46
N GLU A 204 30.55 -14.85 -2.84
CA GLU A 204 30.86 -16.20 -3.36
C GLU A 204 30.52 -17.33 -2.37
N ALA A 205 30.08 -17.00 -1.15
CA ALA A 205 29.70 -17.94 -0.10
C ALA A 205 28.76 -17.30 0.94
N ASP A 206 28.04 -18.14 1.70
CA ASP A 206 27.35 -17.73 2.93
C ASP A 206 28.35 -17.22 3.98
N ILE A 207 28.00 -16.13 4.68
CA ILE A 207 28.84 -15.44 5.66
C ILE A 207 28.18 -15.51 7.04
N ARG A 208 28.94 -15.93 8.05
CA ARG A 208 28.51 -15.94 9.46
C ARG A 208 29.04 -14.69 10.16
N MET A 209 28.13 -13.86 10.68
CA MET A 209 28.49 -12.55 11.24
C MET A 209 28.73 -12.55 12.75
N LYS A 210 28.23 -13.54 13.50
CA LYS A 210 28.21 -13.49 14.98
C LYS A 210 29.58 -13.17 15.62
N ASP A 211 30.62 -13.86 15.18
CA ASP A 211 31.97 -13.74 15.74
C ASP A 211 32.66 -12.45 15.28
N ILE A 212 32.44 -12.04 14.02
CA ILE A 212 32.98 -10.78 13.49
C ILE A 212 32.30 -9.55 14.13
N CYS A 213 31.00 -9.61 14.42
CA CYS A 213 30.27 -8.57 15.14
C CYS A 213 30.83 -8.38 16.55
N THR A 214 31.07 -9.49 17.27
CA THR A 214 31.69 -9.47 18.62
C THR A 214 33.13 -8.96 18.60
N SER A 215 33.87 -9.25 17.53
CA SER A 215 35.22 -8.74 17.31
C SER A 215 35.23 -7.26 16.91
N SER A 216 34.16 -6.78 16.27
CA SER A 216 33.98 -5.39 15.83
C SER A 216 33.74 -4.48 17.03
N ASP A 217 32.78 -4.85 17.88
CA ASP A 217 32.61 -4.25 19.19
C ASP A 217 31.90 -5.24 20.12
N ARG A 218 32.47 -5.50 21.30
CA ARG A 218 31.92 -6.49 22.25
C ARG A 218 30.59 -6.04 22.89
N HIS A 219 30.28 -4.75 22.91
CA HIS A 219 29.00 -4.22 23.37
C HIS A 219 28.10 -3.82 22.21
N TYR A 220 28.63 -3.10 21.22
CA TYR A 220 27.81 -2.46 20.17
C TYR A 220 27.68 -3.30 18.89
N GLY A 221 28.38 -4.43 18.78
CA GLY A 221 28.33 -5.33 17.64
C GLY A 221 28.96 -4.77 16.37
N TRP A 222 28.37 -5.10 15.22
CA TRP A 222 28.86 -4.61 13.93
C TRP A 222 28.89 -3.07 13.90
N LEU A 223 30.00 -2.53 13.41
CA LEU A 223 30.08 -1.15 12.94
C LEU A 223 29.64 -1.16 11.46
N PRO A 224 28.65 -0.37 11.04
CA PRO A 224 28.15 -0.40 9.66
C PRO A 224 29.22 -0.06 8.61
N ILE A 225 29.05 -0.59 7.40
CA ILE A 225 29.80 -0.15 6.20
C ILE A 225 29.24 1.21 5.79
N GLY A 226 30.07 2.25 5.78
CA GLY A 226 29.61 3.63 5.68
C GLY A 226 28.91 4.08 6.96
N ALA A 227 29.65 4.15 8.06
CA ALA A 227 29.10 4.41 9.40
C ALA A 227 28.69 5.87 9.67
N ILE A 228 29.04 6.82 8.78
CA ILE A 228 28.70 8.25 8.88
C ILE A 228 28.30 8.81 7.50
N PRO A 229 27.45 9.86 7.43
CA PRO A 229 26.99 10.44 6.16
C PRO A 229 28.10 10.98 5.25
N GLU A 230 29.24 11.37 5.81
CA GLU A 230 30.39 11.90 5.08
C GLU A 230 31.17 10.80 4.33
N ASN A 231 31.11 9.56 4.83
CA ASN A 231 31.78 8.39 4.27
C ASN A 231 30.76 7.30 3.89
N PRO A 232 29.75 7.56 3.03
CA PRO A 232 28.75 6.56 2.66
C PRO A 232 29.37 5.50 1.76
N PHE A 233 28.76 4.31 1.70
CA PHE A 233 29.12 3.32 0.70
C PHE A 233 28.63 3.76 -0.70
N ARG A 234 29.51 3.64 -1.68
CA ARG A 234 29.25 3.84 -3.12
C ARG A 234 29.70 2.59 -3.87
N GLY A 235 28.90 2.13 -4.82
CA GLY A 235 29.21 0.94 -5.62
C GLY A 235 28.07 -0.05 -5.77
N VAL A 236 28.35 -1.13 -6.50
CA VAL A 236 27.42 -2.25 -6.72
C VAL A 236 27.81 -3.41 -5.82
N PHE A 237 26.94 -3.82 -4.90
CA PHE A 237 27.15 -4.99 -4.05
C PHE A 237 26.16 -6.10 -4.43
N ASP A 238 26.66 -7.17 -5.04
CA ASP A 238 25.86 -8.34 -5.44
C ASP A 238 26.06 -9.51 -4.46
N GLY A 239 25.04 -9.80 -3.68
CA GLY A 239 24.99 -10.91 -2.74
C GLY A 239 24.86 -12.29 -3.39
N GLN A 240 24.54 -12.38 -4.69
CA GLN A 240 24.40 -13.66 -5.43
C GLN A 240 23.46 -14.68 -4.73
N ASN A 241 22.48 -14.20 -3.95
CA ASN A 241 21.58 -14.99 -3.11
C ASN A 241 22.25 -15.81 -1.99
N TYR A 242 23.52 -15.51 -1.67
CA TYR A 242 24.17 -15.99 -0.46
C TYR A 242 23.68 -15.25 0.78
N LYS A 243 23.79 -15.90 1.94
CA LYS A 243 23.25 -15.41 3.22
C LYS A 243 24.30 -14.76 4.08
N ILE A 244 23.95 -13.60 4.64
CA ILE A 244 24.65 -12.95 5.74
C ILE A 244 23.88 -13.30 7.03
N GLN A 245 24.45 -14.17 7.85
CA GLN A 245 23.73 -14.85 8.95
C GLN A 245 24.16 -14.34 10.33
N GLY A 246 23.19 -13.98 11.18
CA GLY A 246 23.45 -13.60 12.57
C GLY A 246 24.17 -12.25 12.73
N LEU A 247 23.85 -11.29 11.85
CA LEU A 247 24.26 -9.89 11.99
C LEU A 247 23.62 -9.30 13.25
N TRP A 248 24.42 -8.78 14.17
CA TRP A 248 23.91 -8.09 15.36
C TRP A 248 24.56 -6.73 15.57
N ILE A 249 23.73 -5.75 15.94
CA ILE A 249 24.12 -4.37 16.22
C ILE A 249 23.26 -3.86 17.38
N ASP A 250 23.89 -3.39 18.46
CA ASP A 250 23.19 -2.76 19.58
C ASP A 250 23.69 -1.33 19.77
N ARG A 251 23.17 -0.41 18.96
CA ARG A 251 23.57 1.01 18.91
C ARG A 251 22.36 1.95 19.14
N PRO A 252 21.67 1.88 20.29
CA PRO A 252 20.40 2.58 20.56
C PRO A 252 20.50 4.11 20.63
N HIS A 253 21.68 4.69 20.35
CA HIS A 253 21.92 6.14 20.33
C HIS A 253 22.65 6.60 19.06
N SER A 254 22.81 5.73 18.06
CA SER A 254 23.48 6.06 16.78
C SER A 254 22.50 6.00 15.61
N PRO A 255 22.55 6.98 14.69
CA PRO A 255 21.81 6.93 13.44
C PRO A 255 22.53 6.10 12.37
N GLY A 256 21.81 5.75 11.30
CA GLY A 256 22.40 5.08 10.13
C GLY A 256 22.86 3.66 10.48
N VAL A 257 21.94 2.84 10.97
CA VAL A 257 22.24 1.51 11.52
C VAL A 257 21.70 0.42 10.60
N GLY A 258 22.63 -0.41 10.11
CA GLY A 258 22.37 -1.57 9.25
C GLY A 258 23.67 -2.31 8.91
N LEU A 259 23.63 -3.26 7.98
CA LEU A 259 24.85 -3.82 7.37
C LEU A 259 25.68 -2.70 6.73
N PHE A 260 25.00 -1.88 5.92
CA PHE A 260 25.43 -0.57 5.45
C PHE A 260 24.74 0.51 6.30
N GLY A 261 25.49 1.53 6.72
CA GLY A 261 24.94 2.62 7.53
C GLY A 261 24.31 3.68 6.64
N PHE A 262 25.14 4.33 5.83
CA PHE A 262 24.76 5.31 4.82
C PHE A 262 25.23 4.84 3.44
N ILE A 263 24.37 4.97 2.43
CA ILE A 263 24.71 4.71 1.02
C ILE A 263 24.44 5.94 0.15
N ASP A 264 25.24 6.14 -0.89
CA ASP A 264 25.12 7.21 -1.88
C ASP A 264 25.40 6.61 -3.26
N GLN A 265 24.45 6.72 -4.20
CA GLN A 265 24.57 6.19 -5.56
C GLN A 265 25.02 4.72 -5.60
N ALA A 266 24.45 3.90 -4.72
CA ALA A 266 24.80 2.50 -4.57
C ALA A 266 23.66 1.56 -4.99
N THR A 267 24.03 0.42 -5.56
CA THR A 267 23.14 -0.68 -5.95
C THR A 267 23.41 -1.87 -5.05
N ILE A 268 22.45 -2.27 -4.20
CA ILE A 268 22.57 -3.47 -3.38
C ILE A 268 21.63 -4.54 -3.94
N LYS A 269 22.18 -5.62 -4.51
CA LYS A 269 21.39 -6.67 -5.15
C LYS A 269 21.60 -8.06 -4.56
N ASN A 270 20.53 -8.87 -4.55
CA ASN A 270 20.55 -10.30 -4.17
C ASN A 270 21.14 -10.62 -2.78
N VAL A 271 21.05 -9.69 -1.82
CA VAL A 271 21.55 -9.88 -0.45
C VAL A 271 20.48 -10.50 0.44
N ILE A 272 20.79 -11.61 1.11
CA ILE A 272 19.90 -12.25 2.09
C ILE A 272 20.46 -12.06 3.50
N VAL A 273 19.87 -11.18 4.32
CA VAL A 273 20.22 -11.03 5.74
C VAL A 273 19.32 -11.93 6.58
N SER A 274 19.91 -12.92 7.27
CA SER A 274 19.18 -13.95 8.00
C SER A 274 19.40 -13.86 9.50
N ASN A 275 18.28 -13.81 10.25
CA ASN A 275 18.22 -13.60 11.69
C ASN A 275 19.06 -12.38 12.15
N PRO A 276 18.79 -11.16 11.62
CA PRO A 276 19.36 -9.93 12.17
C PRO A 276 18.86 -9.68 13.59
N ASP A 277 19.71 -9.11 14.45
CA ASP A 277 19.31 -8.56 15.74
C ASP A 277 19.86 -7.13 15.86
N ILE A 278 19.05 -6.16 15.45
CA ILE A 278 19.50 -4.80 15.19
C ILE A 278 18.69 -3.81 16.02
N THR A 279 19.40 -3.03 16.82
CA THR A 279 18.89 -1.87 17.57
C THR A 279 19.68 -0.63 17.15
N GLY A 280 18.98 0.39 16.64
CA GLY A 280 19.55 1.68 16.25
C GLY A 280 18.66 2.84 16.69
N ASN A 281 19.07 4.09 16.46
CA ASN A 281 18.23 5.27 16.73
C ASN A 281 18.32 6.29 15.61
N TYR A 282 17.19 6.53 14.94
CA TYR A 282 17.05 7.22 13.66
C TYR A 282 17.71 6.47 12.49
N ALA A 283 16.99 6.28 11.37
CA ALA A 283 17.52 5.61 10.18
C ALA A 283 18.08 4.19 10.45
N VAL A 284 17.18 3.24 10.72
CA VAL A 284 17.51 1.85 11.06
C VAL A 284 16.91 0.89 10.04
N GLY A 285 17.74 0.04 9.42
CA GLY A 285 17.29 -1.01 8.50
C GLY A 285 18.26 -2.19 8.49
N ALA A 286 17.81 -3.41 8.22
CA ALA A 286 18.72 -4.56 8.31
C ALA A 286 19.84 -4.55 7.26
N ILE A 287 19.57 -3.95 6.09
CA ILE A 287 20.53 -3.84 5.00
C ILE A 287 21.11 -2.43 4.95
N VAL A 288 20.27 -1.40 4.97
CA VAL A 288 20.66 0.01 4.83
C VAL A 288 20.03 0.85 5.95
N GLY A 289 20.85 1.61 6.68
CA GLY A 289 20.36 2.62 7.62
C GLY A 289 19.68 3.79 6.90
N ALA A 290 20.43 4.52 6.06
CA ALA A 290 19.90 5.58 5.21
C ALA A 290 20.53 5.67 3.81
N THR A 291 19.82 6.29 2.88
CA THR A 291 20.37 6.77 1.60
C THR A 291 20.62 8.28 1.69
N THR A 292 21.83 8.74 1.37
CA THR A 292 22.23 10.16 1.43
C THR A 292 22.37 10.77 0.04
N SER A 293 22.06 12.07 -0.11
CA SER A 293 22.30 12.83 -1.36
C SER A 293 23.19 14.05 -1.09
N PRO A 294 24.46 14.06 -1.52
CA PRO A 294 25.35 15.20 -1.28
C PRO A 294 25.10 16.36 -2.26
N GLY A 295 24.54 17.47 -1.74
CA GLY A 295 24.38 18.73 -2.46
C GLY A 295 23.09 18.81 -3.28
N ASP A 296 23.09 19.61 -4.35
CA ASP A 296 21.90 19.90 -5.17
C ASP A 296 21.56 18.80 -6.19
N ILE A 297 22.35 17.71 -6.23
CA ILE A 297 22.16 16.59 -7.16
C ILE A 297 21.35 15.50 -6.44
N ARG A 298 20.26 15.04 -7.06
CA ARG A 298 19.47 13.92 -6.52
C ARG A 298 20.30 12.62 -6.57
N GLY A 299 20.77 12.18 -5.42
CA GLY A 299 21.37 10.87 -5.25
C GLY A 299 20.30 9.80 -5.47
N CYS A 300 20.61 8.82 -6.32
CA CYS A 300 19.69 7.75 -6.69
C CYS A 300 20.31 6.43 -6.23
N SER A 301 19.65 5.71 -5.33
CA SER A 301 20.13 4.42 -4.79
C SER A 301 19.11 3.31 -5.06
N SER A 302 19.55 2.05 -5.09
CA SER A 302 18.67 0.93 -5.40
C SER A 302 18.89 -0.31 -4.54
N LEU A 303 17.80 -1.03 -4.26
CA LEU A 303 17.80 -2.39 -3.72
C LEU A 303 17.02 -3.32 -4.65
N HIS A 304 17.68 -4.38 -5.12
CA HIS A 304 17.10 -5.39 -6.03
C HIS A 304 17.16 -6.79 -5.41
N GLY A 305 16.05 -7.53 -5.38
CA GLY A 305 16.05 -8.95 -4.99
C GLY A 305 16.50 -9.23 -3.54
N CYS A 306 16.59 -8.21 -2.69
CA CYS A 306 17.11 -8.32 -1.33
C CYS A 306 16.08 -8.90 -0.35
N VAL A 307 16.54 -9.71 0.60
CA VAL A 307 15.68 -10.44 1.54
C VAL A 307 16.16 -10.27 2.98
N VAL A 308 15.23 -10.03 3.89
CA VAL A 308 15.45 -10.15 5.34
C VAL A 308 14.56 -11.24 5.90
N ASP A 309 15.10 -12.16 6.71
CA ASP A 309 14.29 -13.21 7.34
C ASP A 309 14.59 -13.40 8.84
N ARG A 310 13.54 -13.70 9.62
CA ARG A 310 13.57 -13.87 11.10
C ARG A 310 14.20 -12.66 11.82
N GLY A 311 14.45 -12.81 13.12
CA GLY A 311 15.10 -11.76 13.92
C GLY A 311 14.27 -10.48 14.05
N SER A 312 14.95 -9.38 14.36
CA SER A 312 14.34 -8.09 14.67
C SER A 312 15.17 -6.89 14.22
N VAL A 313 14.48 -5.86 13.74
CA VAL A 313 15.00 -4.50 13.56
C VAL A 313 14.19 -3.58 14.47
N THR A 314 14.85 -2.92 15.41
CA THR A 314 14.18 -2.12 16.44
C THR A 314 14.84 -0.77 16.65
N ALA A 315 14.05 0.17 17.17
CA ALA A 315 14.56 1.44 17.66
C ALA A 315 13.88 1.84 18.99
N PRO A 316 14.59 2.58 19.87
CA PRO A 316 14.08 2.95 21.18
C PRO A 316 13.07 4.11 21.11
N GLU A 317 12.56 4.51 22.28
CA GLU A 317 11.62 5.63 22.39
C GLU A 317 12.19 6.94 21.82
N GLY A 318 11.36 7.63 21.03
CA GLY A 318 11.72 8.86 20.34
C GLY A 318 12.33 8.68 18.95
N SER A 319 12.68 7.45 18.54
CA SER A 319 13.28 7.19 17.22
C SER A 319 12.28 7.24 16.06
N ALA A 320 12.76 7.67 14.89
CA ALA A 320 12.01 7.68 13.63
C ALA A 320 12.73 6.89 12.52
N GLY A 321 11.99 6.41 11.52
CA GLY A 321 12.57 5.84 10.30
C GLY A 321 13.19 4.46 10.52
N VAL A 322 12.33 3.46 10.72
CA VAL A 322 12.73 2.06 10.97
C VAL A 322 12.14 1.18 9.87
N GLY A 323 12.97 0.64 9.00
CA GLY A 323 12.57 -0.26 7.93
C GLY A 323 13.02 -1.70 8.16
N GLY A 324 12.34 -2.67 7.56
CA GLY A 324 12.87 -4.03 7.50
C GLY A 324 14.19 -4.10 6.72
N LEU A 325 14.28 -3.39 5.59
CA LEU A 325 15.47 -3.34 4.72
C LEU A 325 16.17 -1.99 4.81
N VAL A 326 15.43 -0.88 4.62
CA VAL A 326 15.96 0.48 4.51
C VAL A 326 15.32 1.40 5.54
N GLY A 327 16.11 2.05 6.40
CA GLY A 327 15.60 2.93 7.45
C GLY A 327 15.01 4.24 6.93
N VAL A 328 15.84 5.10 6.31
CA VAL A 328 15.46 6.46 5.86
C VAL A 328 15.95 6.76 4.44
N VAL A 329 15.12 7.43 3.64
CA VAL A 329 15.54 8.16 2.44
C VAL A 329 15.74 9.63 2.81
N ASP A 330 16.95 10.16 2.63
CA ASP A 330 17.27 11.56 2.96
C ASP A 330 16.60 12.57 2.00
N CYS A 331 16.68 13.86 2.36
CA CYS A 331 16.15 14.96 1.57
C CYS A 331 16.64 14.91 0.12
N THR A 332 15.76 15.21 -0.84
CA THR A 332 15.98 15.11 -2.30
C THR A 332 16.41 13.74 -2.85
N GLY A 333 16.58 12.73 -1.98
CA GLY A 333 17.01 11.39 -2.37
C GLY A 333 15.95 10.61 -3.15
N PHE A 334 16.42 9.84 -4.13
CA PHE A 334 15.62 8.85 -4.81
C PHE A 334 16.02 7.44 -4.39
N LEU A 335 15.03 6.61 -4.05
CA LEU A 335 15.21 5.20 -3.76
C LEU A 335 14.28 4.34 -4.62
N SER A 336 14.86 3.40 -5.38
CA SER A 336 14.13 2.28 -5.97
C SER A 336 14.34 1.01 -5.15
N VAL A 337 13.26 0.39 -4.70
CA VAL A 337 13.28 -0.93 -4.06
C VAL A 337 12.43 -1.88 -4.88
N ASP A 338 13.06 -2.86 -5.52
CA ASP A 338 12.36 -3.83 -6.35
C ASP A 338 12.61 -5.27 -5.90
N SER A 339 11.60 -6.13 -6.09
CA SER A 339 11.71 -7.57 -5.87
C SER A 339 12.20 -7.96 -4.48
N CYS A 340 12.04 -7.07 -3.48
CA CYS A 340 12.56 -7.24 -2.13
C CYS A 340 11.52 -7.84 -1.17
N TYR A 341 12.00 -8.54 -0.15
CA TYR A 341 11.16 -9.30 0.77
C TYR A 341 11.56 -9.13 2.23
N ASN A 342 10.59 -8.78 3.09
CA ASN A 342 10.68 -9.10 4.50
C ASN A 342 9.93 -10.42 4.73
N ALA A 343 10.69 -11.51 4.85
CA ALA A 343 10.17 -12.87 4.96
C ALA A 343 9.86 -13.31 6.41
N GLY A 344 9.89 -12.38 7.38
CA GLY A 344 9.50 -12.67 8.77
C GLY A 344 10.31 -11.95 9.86
N THR A 345 11.00 -10.87 9.53
CA THR A 345 11.73 -10.01 10.48
C THR A 345 10.78 -9.03 11.15
N ARG A 346 10.72 -9.02 12.49
CA ARG A 346 9.88 -8.05 13.22
C ARG A 346 10.51 -6.66 13.15
N VAL A 347 9.72 -5.66 12.77
CA VAL A 347 10.14 -4.26 12.70
C VAL A 347 9.39 -3.45 13.75
N SER A 348 10.07 -2.73 14.63
CA SER A 348 9.37 -1.89 15.63
C SER A 348 10.10 -0.61 16.04
N GLY A 349 9.36 0.50 16.14
CA GLY A 349 9.88 1.80 16.57
C GLY A 349 8.77 2.75 17.01
N ASP A 350 9.07 4.04 17.11
CA ASP A 350 8.11 5.04 17.56
C ASP A 350 7.41 5.76 16.39
N TYR A 351 8.18 6.21 15.38
CA TYR A 351 7.67 6.93 14.21
C TYR A 351 8.17 6.32 12.89
N ALA A 352 7.34 6.35 11.85
CA ALA A 352 7.66 5.95 10.48
C ALA A 352 8.35 4.58 10.41
N VAL A 353 7.57 3.54 10.72
CA VAL A 353 8.01 2.14 10.79
C VAL A 353 7.40 1.37 9.62
N GLY A 354 8.26 0.78 8.78
CA GLY A 354 7.85 0.10 7.55
C GLY A 354 8.38 -1.32 7.45
N GLY A 355 7.59 -2.24 6.90
CA GLY A 355 8.03 -3.62 6.70
C GLY A 355 9.21 -3.76 5.72
N ILE A 356 9.38 -2.82 4.78
CA ILE A 356 10.50 -2.74 3.84
C ILE A 356 11.27 -1.43 4.00
N VAL A 357 10.61 -0.27 3.85
CA VAL A 357 11.21 1.08 3.95
C VAL A 357 10.58 1.86 5.11
N GLY A 358 11.40 2.38 6.03
CA GLY A 358 10.94 3.10 7.21
C GLY A 358 10.35 4.47 6.89
N ALA A 359 11.20 5.44 6.55
CA ALA A 359 10.79 6.81 6.25
C ALA A 359 11.45 7.41 5.00
N GLY A 360 10.90 8.53 4.54
CA GLY A 360 11.50 9.41 3.55
C GLY A 360 11.32 10.87 3.96
N SER A 361 12.38 11.65 3.85
CA SER A 361 12.42 13.07 4.18
C SER A 361 11.71 13.95 3.13
N LEU A 362 11.64 15.26 3.38
CA LEU A 362 11.05 16.23 2.44
C LEU A 362 11.71 16.14 1.05
N TYR A 363 10.89 16.23 -0.01
CA TYR A 363 11.30 16.08 -1.41
C TYR A 363 11.96 14.74 -1.76
N SER A 364 11.88 13.72 -0.89
CA SER A 364 12.32 12.37 -1.22
C SER A 364 11.32 11.65 -2.09
N MET A 365 11.82 10.81 -3.00
CA MET A 365 10.99 9.96 -3.86
C MET A 365 11.34 8.50 -3.64
N THR A 366 10.34 7.71 -3.24
CA THR A 366 10.50 6.26 -3.05
C THR A 366 9.60 5.51 -4.01
N GLN A 367 10.19 4.58 -4.76
CA GLN A 367 9.50 3.62 -5.60
C GLN A 367 9.65 2.22 -5.02
N VAL A 368 8.55 1.50 -4.83
CA VAL A 368 8.56 0.11 -4.36
C VAL A 368 7.81 -0.81 -5.33
N LEU A 369 8.54 -1.75 -5.93
CA LEU A 369 8.09 -2.59 -7.04
C LEU A 369 8.13 -4.06 -6.65
N ALA A 370 7.06 -4.80 -6.89
CA ALA A 370 7.03 -6.26 -6.74
C ALA A 370 7.48 -6.79 -5.35
N CYS A 371 7.41 -5.98 -4.29
CA CYS A 371 7.90 -6.33 -2.95
C CYS A 371 6.84 -7.02 -2.07
N GLU A 372 7.26 -7.75 -1.04
CA GLU A 372 6.33 -8.43 -0.12
C GLU A 372 6.81 -8.40 1.35
N ASN A 373 5.88 -8.17 2.27
CA ASN A 373 6.11 -8.24 3.71
C ASN A 373 5.31 -9.36 4.40
N LYS A 374 6.02 -10.12 5.25
CA LYS A 374 5.52 -11.16 6.16
C LYS A 374 5.97 -10.92 7.62
N GLY A 375 6.84 -9.93 7.86
CA GLY A 375 7.29 -9.52 9.18
C GLY A 375 6.31 -8.56 9.85
N SER A 376 5.97 -8.79 11.12
CA SER A 376 5.08 -7.89 11.87
C SER A 376 5.70 -6.51 12.04
N VAL A 377 4.90 -5.46 11.84
CA VAL A 377 5.32 -4.05 11.94
C VAL A 377 4.61 -3.39 13.12
N GLU A 378 5.35 -2.66 13.94
CA GLU A 378 4.80 -1.95 15.11
C GLU A 378 5.36 -0.52 15.23
N ALA A 379 4.49 0.50 15.12
CA ALA A 379 4.82 1.89 15.45
C ALA A 379 4.07 2.34 16.72
N ARG A 380 4.79 2.94 17.66
CA ARG A 380 4.17 3.46 18.90
C ARG A 380 3.28 4.67 18.63
N TYR A 381 3.64 5.50 17.65
CA TYR A 381 2.91 6.71 17.29
C TYR A 381 2.55 6.71 15.80
N THR A 382 3.13 7.60 14.99
CA THR A 382 2.68 7.89 13.62
C THR A 382 3.42 7.08 12.56
N GLY A 383 2.71 6.66 11.50
CA GLY A 383 3.31 6.09 10.28
C GLY A 383 3.72 4.62 10.40
N ALA A 384 2.77 3.71 10.61
CA ALA A 384 3.00 2.27 10.54
C ALA A 384 2.54 1.70 9.19
N GLY A 385 3.45 1.12 8.41
CA GLY A 385 3.15 0.59 7.08
C GLY A 385 3.67 -0.81 6.82
N GLY A 386 2.86 -1.68 6.20
CA GLY A 386 3.31 -3.03 5.85
C GLY A 386 4.44 -3.07 4.82
N ILE A 387 4.55 -2.07 3.94
CA ILE A 387 5.67 -1.92 3.00
C ILE A 387 6.48 -0.65 3.33
N VAL A 388 5.80 0.50 3.40
CA VAL A 388 6.44 1.82 3.63
C VAL A 388 5.83 2.52 4.85
N GLY A 389 6.66 2.92 5.82
CA GLY A 389 6.21 3.60 7.03
C GLY A 389 5.68 5.01 6.74
N SER A 390 6.55 5.96 6.36
CA SER A 390 6.13 7.29 5.88
C SER A 390 7.13 8.00 4.96
N VAL A 391 6.75 8.33 3.72
CA VAL A 391 7.62 9.04 2.75
C VAL A 391 6.88 10.24 2.11
N ASP A 392 7.63 11.16 1.50
CA ASP A 392 7.06 12.35 0.85
C ASP A 392 6.38 12.02 -0.49
N SER A 393 7.13 11.56 -1.51
CA SER A 393 6.56 11.06 -2.77
C SER A 393 6.67 9.54 -2.90
N LEU A 394 5.54 8.84 -3.08
CA LEU A 394 5.46 7.37 -3.10
C LEU A 394 4.86 6.79 -4.38
N MET A 395 5.57 5.85 -5.01
CA MET A 395 5.01 4.93 -6.00
C MET A 395 5.10 3.49 -5.49
N ILE A 396 3.99 2.75 -5.47
CA ILE A 396 3.96 1.31 -5.15
C ILE A 396 3.24 0.54 -6.25
N ILE A 397 3.89 -0.51 -6.76
CA ILE A 397 3.33 -1.39 -7.80
C ILE A 397 3.56 -2.86 -7.44
N GLY A 398 2.53 -3.70 -7.56
CA GLY A 398 2.69 -5.17 -7.51
C GLY A 398 3.02 -5.73 -6.12
N CYS A 399 2.76 -4.97 -5.05
CA CYS A 399 3.24 -5.27 -3.70
C CYS A 399 2.20 -5.98 -2.82
N LYS A 400 2.66 -6.78 -1.86
CA LYS A 400 1.77 -7.51 -0.93
C LYS A 400 2.20 -7.38 0.54
N ASN A 401 1.26 -7.07 1.43
CA ASN A 401 1.44 -7.25 2.86
C ASN A 401 0.60 -8.42 3.38
N ASN A 402 1.27 -9.37 4.03
CA ASN A 402 0.69 -10.55 4.66
C ASN A 402 0.93 -10.56 6.19
N ALA A 403 1.45 -9.47 6.75
CA ALA A 403 1.80 -9.35 8.17
C ALA A 403 0.82 -8.46 8.96
N THR A 404 0.70 -8.71 10.27
CA THR A 404 -0.06 -7.83 11.16
C THR A 404 0.68 -6.51 11.35
N ILE A 405 -0.05 -5.39 11.23
CA ILE A 405 0.46 -4.02 11.37
C ILE A 405 -0.22 -3.35 12.56
N ASN A 406 0.56 -2.87 13.52
CA ASN A 406 0.09 -2.19 14.72
C ASN A 406 0.67 -0.77 14.77
N GLY A 407 -0.14 0.26 14.52
CA GLY A 407 0.27 1.67 14.62
C GLY A 407 -0.38 2.38 15.81
N GLY A 408 0.16 3.53 16.20
CA GLY A 408 -0.41 4.37 17.25
C GLY A 408 -0.58 3.67 18.61
N THR A 409 0.19 2.64 18.94
CA THR A 409 -0.05 1.83 20.16
C THR A 409 0.05 2.64 21.46
N GLY A 410 0.86 3.72 21.47
CA GLY A 410 0.90 4.72 22.54
C GLY A 410 -0.33 5.64 22.58
N ALA A 411 -0.87 6.02 21.42
CA ALA A 411 -2.13 6.77 21.34
C ALA A 411 -3.34 5.92 21.74
N MET A 412 -3.30 4.60 21.47
CA MET A 412 -4.27 3.62 21.95
C MET A 412 -4.23 3.46 23.49
N SER A 413 -3.06 3.65 24.12
CA SER A 413 -2.94 3.62 25.58
C SER A 413 -3.22 4.98 26.27
N GLY A 414 -3.62 6.00 25.50
CA GLY A 414 -4.08 7.30 26.01
C GLY A 414 -3.12 8.48 25.81
N ASN A 415 -1.94 8.26 25.21
CA ASN A 415 -0.97 9.33 24.94
C ASN A 415 -1.13 9.87 23.51
N MET A 416 -2.04 10.84 23.31
CA MET A 416 -2.25 11.51 22.03
C MET A 416 -1.25 12.64 21.73
N ASP A 417 -0.53 13.17 22.74
CA ASP A 417 0.35 14.34 22.62
C ASP A 417 1.49 14.14 21.61
N LYS A 418 1.82 12.87 21.32
CA LYS A 418 2.84 12.43 20.37
C LYS A 418 2.28 11.97 19.01
N GLY A 419 1.02 12.25 18.70
CA GLY A 419 0.37 11.82 17.47
C GLY A 419 -0.26 10.43 17.57
N GLY A 420 -0.08 9.58 16.54
CA GLY A 420 -0.76 8.27 16.44
C GLY A 420 -1.63 8.12 15.19
N TYR A 421 -1.30 8.81 14.10
CA TYR A 421 -2.03 8.75 12.84
C TYR A 421 -1.26 7.94 11.78
N GLY A 422 -1.96 7.47 10.74
CA GLY A 422 -1.32 6.83 9.60
C GLY A 422 -0.88 5.40 9.87
N THR A 423 -1.86 4.51 9.96
CA THR A 423 -1.62 3.06 10.02
C THR A 423 -2.18 2.41 8.77
N GLY A 424 -1.32 1.83 7.93
CA GLY A 424 -1.70 1.28 6.63
C GLY A 424 -1.16 -0.12 6.38
N GLY A 425 -1.96 -0.97 5.72
CA GLY A 425 -1.50 -2.29 5.30
C GLY A 425 -0.38 -2.27 4.26
N ILE A 426 -0.29 -1.22 3.43
CA ILE A 426 0.82 -1.02 2.47
C ILE A 426 1.65 0.21 2.85
N ALA A 427 1.02 1.39 3.02
CA ALA A 427 1.69 2.65 3.33
C ALA A 427 1.09 3.31 4.59
N GLY A 428 1.91 3.61 5.60
CA GLY A 428 1.42 4.18 6.87
C GLY A 428 0.91 5.61 6.72
N GLY A 429 1.81 6.53 6.40
CA GLY A 429 1.46 7.87 5.93
C GLY A 429 2.27 8.27 4.70
N THR A 430 1.80 9.25 3.93
CA THR A 430 2.56 9.75 2.77
C THR A 430 2.29 11.22 2.53
N GLY A 431 3.16 11.85 1.77
CA GLY A 431 2.74 12.94 0.89
C GLY A 431 1.95 12.39 -0.31
N VAL A 432 2.33 12.81 -1.51
CA VAL A 432 1.75 12.35 -2.78
C VAL A 432 1.98 10.84 -2.99
N SER A 433 0.94 10.10 -3.39
CA SER A 433 1.01 8.63 -3.50
C SER A 433 0.25 8.00 -4.67
N PHE A 434 0.90 7.03 -5.33
CA PHE A 434 0.31 6.15 -6.35
C PHE A 434 0.42 4.67 -5.96
N ILE A 435 -0.75 4.13 -5.63
CA ILE A 435 -1.18 2.78 -5.25
C ILE A 435 -1.59 1.80 -6.36
N TYR A 436 -0.76 0.98 -7.01
CA TYR A 436 -1.24 0.09 -8.10
C TYR A 436 -1.01 -1.41 -7.86
N SER A 437 -2.00 -2.23 -8.26
CA SER A 437 -1.95 -3.70 -8.23
C SER A 437 -1.32 -4.24 -6.94
N SER A 438 -1.84 -3.83 -5.78
CA SER A 438 -1.27 -4.15 -4.47
C SER A 438 -2.33 -4.66 -3.48
N GLN A 439 -1.92 -5.52 -2.54
CA GLN A 439 -2.86 -6.24 -1.67
C GLN A 439 -2.43 -6.32 -0.22
N ASN A 440 -3.38 -6.17 0.69
CA ASN A 440 -3.21 -6.45 2.11
C ASN A 440 -4.09 -7.63 2.55
N THR A 441 -3.48 -8.61 3.22
CA THR A 441 -4.17 -9.71 3.91
C THR A 441 -3.95 -9.71 5.42
N GLY A 442 -2.99 -8.94 5.92
CA GLY A 442 -2.68 -8.82 7.34
C GLY A 442 -3.67 -7.93 8.09
N ASN A 443 -3.96 -8.26 9.35
CA ASN A 443 -4.82 -7.43 10.19
C ASN A 443 -4.11 -6.11 10.56
N ILE A 444 -4.87 -5.01 10.56
CA ILE A 444 -4.39 -3.65 10.78
C ILE A 444 -5.05 -3.10 12.05
N THR A 445 -4.25 -2.66 13.02
CA THR A 445 -4.74 -1.96 14.23
C THR A 445 -4.03 -0.62 14.37
N GLY A 446 -4.79 0.48 14.41
CA GLY A 446 -4.23 1.83 14.56
C GLY A 446 -5.04 2.70 15.53
N ALA A 447 -4.65 3.96 15.69
CA ALA A 447 -5.46 4.95 16.40
C ALA A 447 -6.26 5.84 15.43
N VAL A 448 -5.59 6.75 14.72
CA VAL A 448 -6.23 7.69 13.77
C VAL A 448 -5.77 7.38 12.34
N GLY A 449 -6.63 7.56 11.33
CA GLY A 449 -6.25 7.41 9.93
C GLY A 449 -5.72 6.00 9.64
N VAL A 450 -6.63 5.03 9.72
CA VAL A 450 -6.32 3.60 9.65
C VAL A 450 -6.92 2.99 8.39
N GLY A 451 -6.09 2.39 7.52
CA GLY A 451 -6.53 1.86 6.23
C GLY A 451 -5.89 0.53 5.82
N GLY A 452 -6.60 -0.24 4.99
CA GLY A 452 -6.11 -1.54 4.50
C GLY A 452 -4.97 -1.41 3.49
N ILE A 453 -4.88 -0.29 2.77
CA ILE A 453 -3.78 0.02 1.84
C ILE A 453 -3.01 1.24 2.36
N ILE A 454 -3.68 2.36 2.60
CA ILE A 454 -3.06 3.61 3.06
C ILE A 454 -3.68 4.15 4.34
N GLY A 455 -2.86 4.55 5.31
CA GLY A 455 -3.33 5.09 6.59
C GLY A 455 -3.79 6.55 6.49
N SER A 456 -2.85 7.50 6.46
CA SER A 456 -3.15 8.94 6.54
C SER A 456 -2.16 9.80 5.75
N THR A 457 -2.65 10.72 4.91
CA THR A 457 -1.82 11.74 4.23
C THR A 457 -1.95 13.15 4.83
N ARG A 458 -2.45 13.25 6.07
CA ARG A 458 -2.62 14.50 6.81
C ARG A 458 -1.31 15.30 6.91
N VAL A 459 -1.37 16.58 6.53
CA VAL A 459 -0.25 17.54 6.55
C VAL A 459 -0.27 18.39 7.82
N GLY A 460 -1.45 18.84 8.24
CA GLY A 460 -1.60 19.72 9.41
C GLY A 460 -3.01 20.29 9.54
N ASN A 461 -3.14 21.28 10.42
CA ASN A 461 -4.27 22.21 10.48
C ASN A 461 -3.73 23.59 10.10
N ASP A 462 -4.51 24.38 9.36
CA ASP A 462 -4.16 25.78 9.11
C ASP A 462 -4.28 26.61 10.40
N ASP A 463 -3.53 27.71 10.48
CA ASP A 463 -3.07 28.37 11.72
C ASP A 463 -4.03 28.50 12.93
N SER A 464 -3.52 28.09 14.10
CA SER A 464 -3.77 28.66 15.45
C SER A 464 -5.19 28.65 16.08
N ASN A 465 -6.26 28.33 15.35
CA ASN A 465 -7.60 28.17 15.93
C ASN A 465 -8.07 26.71 15.86
N TYR A 466 -8.58 26.19 16.98
CA TYR A 466 -8.99 24.78 17.20
C TYR A 466 -10.25 24.33 16.40
N GLU A 467 -10.59 25.04 15.32
CA GLU A 467 -11.76 24.78 14.46
C GLU A 467 -11.41 24.69 12.95
N GLY A 468 -10.14 24.81 12.57
CA GLY A 468 -9.69 24.63 11.17
C GLY A 468 -9.68 23.16 10.72
N GLU A 469 -10.09 22.91 9.46
CA GLU A 469 -10.10 21.56 8.88
C GLU A 469 -8.68 21.01 8.64
N LEU A 470 -8.58 19.68 8.56
CA LEU A 470 -7.35 18.96 8.25
C LEU A 470 -7.03 19.03 6.77
N LEU A 471 -5.81 19.47 6.44
CA LEU A 471 -5.25 19.37 5.09
C LEU A 471 -4.63 17.99 4.88
N TYR A 472 -4.81 17.43 3.68
CA TYR A 472 -4.33 16.10 3.29
C TYR A 472 -3.68 16.14 1.91
N ASN A 473 -2.65 15.34 1.69
CA ASN A 473 -2.11 15.11 0.34
C ASN A 473 -2.95 14.10 -0.46
N ASN A 474 -2.68 14.06 -1.76
CA ASN A 474 -3.38 13.23 -2.72
C ASN A 474 -2.88 11.77 -2.74
N SER A 475 -3.84 10.85 -2.83
CA SER A 475 -3.62 9.41 -2.93
C SER A 475 -4.50 8.80 -4.00
N LEU A 476 -3.89 8.16 -5.00
CA LEU A 476 -4.60 7.23 -5.86
C LEU A 476 -4.37 5.79 -5.41
N VAL A 477 -5.42 4.99 -5.33
CA VAL A 477 -5.35 3.54 -5.25
C VAL A 477 -6.13 2.87 -6.40
N LYS A 478 -5.45 2.08 -7.24
CA LYS A 478 -6.02 1.38 -8.40
C LYS A 478 -5.75 -0.13 -8.35
N ASN A 479 -6.77 -0.94 -8.65
CA ASN A 479 -6.70 -2.40 -8.74
C ASN A 479 -6.08 -3.01 -7.47
N CYS A 480 -6.53 -2.56 -6.29
CA CYS A 480 -5.99 -2.99 -4.99
C CYS A 480 -7.06 -3.65 -4.13
N GLY A 481 -6.63 -4.51 -3.21
CA GLY A 481 -7.53 -5.32 -2.39
C GLY A 481 -7.11 -5.40 -0.93
N ASN A 482 -8.08 -5.25 -0.02
CA ASN A 482 -7.91 -5.57 1.39
C ASN A 482 -8.77 -6.78 1.81
N THR A 483 -8.17 -7.74 2.50
CA THR A 483 -8.86 -8.86 3.16
C THR A 483 -8.60 -8.95 4.67
N GLY A 484 -7.58 -8.24 5.18
CA GLY A 484 -7.29 -8.18 6.61
C GLY A 484 -8.29 -7.31 7.36
N ASN A 485 -8.63 -7.68 8.60
CA ASN A 485 -9.53 -6.87 9.44
C ASN A 485 -8.84 -5.58 9.89
N ILE A 486 -9.62 -4.52 10.05
CA ILE A 486 -9.14 -3.17 10.38
C ILE A 486 -9.83 -2.69 11.65
N SER A 487 -9.03 -2.28 12.64
CA SER A 487 -9.50 -1.69 13.88
C SER A 487 -8.83 -0.34 14.12
N GLY A 488 -9.61 0.70 14.39
CA GLY A 488 -9.12 2.03 14.74
C GLY A 488 -9.91 2.70 15.85
N ARG A 489 -9.50 3.91 16.23
CA ARG A 489 -10.31 4.81 17.07
C ARG A 489 -11.25 5.64 16.19
N THR A 490 -10.68 6.41 15.27
CA THR A 490 -11.42 7.25 14.31
C THR A 490 -10.73 7.29 12.95
N SER A 491 -11.49 7.69 11.93
CA SER A 491 -11.09 7.79 10.54
C SER A 491 -10.53 6.47 10.00
N VAL A 492 -11.41 5.46 9.99
CA VAL A 492 -11.08 4.07 9.68
C VAL A 492 -11.71 3.66 8.35
N GLY A 493 -10.92 3.19 7.39
CA GLY A 493 -11.43 2.76 6.08
C GLY A 493 -10.89 1.42 5.60
N GLY A 494 -11.68 0.69 4.81
CA GLY A 494 -11.25 -0.59 4.21
C GLY A 494 -9.99 -0.52 3.35
N ILE A 495 -9.73 0.64 2.72
CA ILE A 495 -8.59 0.91 1.84
C ILE A 495 -7.81 2.12 2.34
N CYS A 496 -8.49 3.21 2.67
CA CYS A 496 -7.89 4.50 3.06
C CYS A 496 -8.46 4.98 4.40
N GLY A 497 -7.61 5.32 5.37
CA GLY A 497 -8.05 5.99 6.59
C GLY A 497 -8.44 7.45 6.31
N GLU A 498 -7.43 8.26 5.97
CA GLU A 498 -7.58 9.70 5.66
C GLU A 498 -6.68 10.16 4.50
N ALA A 499 -7.27 10.68 3.42
CA ALA A 499 -6.54 11.34 2.33
C ALA A 499 -7.46 12.20 1.46
N GLN A 500 -6.90 13.01 0.55
CA GLN A 500 -7.60 13.34 -0.70
C GLN A 500 -7.50 12.10 -1.59
N PHE A 501 -8.63 11.43 -1.84
CA PHE A 501 -8.62 10.00 -2.13
C PHE A 501 -9.34 9.64 -3.44
N GLY A 502 -8.55 9.27 -4.45
CA GLY A 502 -9.02 8.64 -5.69
C GLY A 502 -8.90 7.12 -5.63
N ALA A 503 -9.92 6.38 -6.05
CA ALA A 503 -9.82 4.94 -6.24
C ALA A 503 -10.61 4.38 -7.42
N TYR A 504 -10.01 3.38 -8.07
CA TYR A 504 -10.60 2.65 -9.20
C TYR A 504 -10.44 1.13 -9.01
N ALA A 505 -11.54 0.39 -9.17
CA ALA A 505 -11.55 -1.09 -9.08
C ALA A 505 -10.83 -1.63 -7.83
N VAL A 506 -11.22 -1.11 -6.66
CA VAL A 506 -10.70 -1.56 -5.36
C VAL A 506 -11.75 -2.33 -4.57
N TYR A 507 -11.32 -3.30 -3.76
CA TYR A 507 -12.23 -4.05 -2.90
C TYR A 507 -11.76 -4.11 -1.43
N ASN A 508 -12.72 -4.08 -0.51
CA ASN A 508 -12.52 -4.44 0.89
C ASN A 508 -13.39 -5.64 1.28
N LYS A 509 -12.78 -6.68 1.86
CA LYS A 509 -13.46 -7.82 2.50
C LYS A 509 -13.23 -7.89 4.01
N GLY A 510 -12.26 -7.15 4.54
CA GLY A 510 -11.96 -7.10 5.96
C GLY A 510 -13.07 -6.41 6.77
N ALA A 511 -13.38 -6.91 7.96
CA ALA A 511 -14.27 -6.21 8.88
C ALA A 511 -13.60 -4.93 9.39
N ILE A 512 -14.38 -3.86 9.54
CA ILE A 512 -13.92 -2.53 9.92
C ILE A 512 -14.58 -2.15 11.24
N THR A 513 -13.78 -1.79 12.24
CA THR A 513 -14.25 -1.38 13.56
C THR A 513 -13.63 -0.04 13.96
N ALA A 514 -14.47 0.88 14.43
CA ALA A 514 -14.04 2.12 15.08
C ALA A 514 -14.63 2.20 16.50
N ALA A 515 -13.82 2.63 17.47
CA ALA A 515 -14.13 2.50 18.91
C ALA A 515 -14.18 3.81 19.70
N GLU A 516 -13.83 4.96 19.10
CA GLU A 516 -13.89 6.26 19.79
C GLU A 516 -15.22 6.98 19.55
N ASN A 517 -15.63 7.80 20.53
CA ASN A 517 -16.84 8.62 20.42
C ASN A 517 -16.75 9.58 19.23
N GLN A 518 -17.85 9.70 18.48
CA GLN A 518 -17.94 10.52 17.27
C GLN A 518 -16.94 10.14 16.15
N CYS A 519 -16.51 8.88 16.08
CA CYS A 519 -15.60 8.43 15.03
C CYS A 519 -16.21 8.54 13.62
N THR A 520 -15.35 8.65 12.62
CA THR A 520 -15.67 8.47 11.19
C THR A 520 -15.19 7.10 10.69
N LEU A 521 -16.01 6.37 9.92
CA LEU A 521 -15.61 5.08 9.35
C LEU A 521 -16.34 4.71 8.04
N GLY A 522 -15.64 4.09 7.10
CA GLY A 522 -16.19 3.70 5.81
C GLY A 522 -15.70 2.34 5.31
N GLY A 523 -16.52 1.63 4.54
CA GLY A 523 -16.13 0.36 3.93
C GLY A 523 -14.92 0.44 2.98
N ILE A 524 -14.61 1.62 2.44
CA ILE A 524 -13.45 1.90 1.58
C ILE A 524 -12.62 3.06 2.14
N VAL A 525 -13.24 4.21 2.45
CA VAL A 525 -12.54 5.40 2.97
C VAL A 525 -13.19 5.95 4.24
N GLY A 526 -12.39 6.24 5.27
CA GLY A 526 -12.87 6.74 6.56
C GLY A 526 -13.33 8.19 6.53
N ASN A 527 -12.39 9.11 6.29
CA ASN A 527 -12.62 10.55 6.28
C ASN A 527 -11.77 11.22 5.18
N THR A 528 -12.31 12.17 4.45
CA THR A 528 -11.63 12.74 3.28
C THR A 528 -12.25 14.08 2.88
N SER A 529 -11.45 15.07 2.46
CA SER A 529 -11.99 16.34 1.95
C SER A 529 -12.46 16.24 0.48
N ILE A 530 -11.84 15.37 -0.32
CA ILE A 530 -12.11 15.17 -1.75
C ILE A 530 -12.03 13.67 -2.05
N THR A 531 -13.10 13.06 -2.56
CA THR A 531 -13.08 11.65 -2.96
C THR A 531 -13.58 11.40 -4.38
N VAL A 532 -12.85 10.57 -5.13
CA VAL A 532 -13.17 10.15 -6.50
C VAL A 532 -13.19 8.62 -6.54
N LEU A 533 -14.36 7.99 -6.46
CA LEU A 533 -14.51 6.54 -6.31
C LEU A 533 -15.27 5.93 -7.47
N HIS A 534 -14.60 5.01 -8.18
CA HIS A 534 -15.13 4.36 -9.37
C HIS A 534 -15.03 2.83 -9.27
N ASN A 535 -16.18 2.14 -9.40
CA ASN A 535 -16.27 0.68 -9.32
C ASN A 535 -15.56 0.11 -8.06
N VAL A 536 -15.89 0.66 -6.89
CA VAL A 536 -15.32 0.23 -5.59
C VAL A 536 -16.31 -0.67 -4.86
N ILE A 537 -15.81 -1.73 -4.20
CA ILE A 537 -16.66 -2.74 -3.57
C ILE A 537 -16.28 -2.99 -2.10
N ASN A 538 -17.24 -2.79 -1.20
CA ASN A 538 -17.13 -3.26 0.18
C ASN A 538 -17.99 -4.51 0.42
N GLN A 539 -17.40 -5.58 0.92
CA GLN A 539 -18.06 -6.75 1.52
C GLN A 539 -17.85 -6.81 3.05
N GLY A 540 -16.87 -6.05 3.57
CA GLY A 540 -16.56 -6.00 5.00
C GLY A 540 -17.69 -5.42 5.84
N THR A 541 -17.95 -6.00 7.02
CA THR A 541 -18.91 -5.42 7.97
C THR A 541 -18.31 -4.20 8.65
N VAL A 542 -19.03 -3.08 8.67
CA VAL A 542 -18.63 -1.79 9.25
C VAL A 542 -19.32 -1.63 10.61
N THR A 543 -18.54 -1.50 11.69
CA THR A 543 -19.05 -1.54 13.07
C THR A 543 -18.54 -0.36 13.90
N SER A 544 -19.44 0.32 14.62
CA SER A 544 -19.09 1.32 15.64
C SER A 544 -20.19 1.46 16.70
N THR A 545 -19.79 1.70 17.95
CA THR A 545 -20.69 1.98 19.07
C THR A 545 -20.98 3.47 19.29
N SER A 546 -20.25 4.37 18.62
CA SER A 546 -20.49 5.83 18.67
C SER A 546 -19.78 6.53 17.51
N ALA A 547 -20.45 6.68 16.38
CA ALA A 547 -19.93 7.37 15.21
C ALA A 547 -20.57 8.75 15.03
N GLU A 548 -19.81 9.68 14.44
CA GLU A 548 -20.42 10.85 13.82
C GLU A 548 -20.96 10.45 12.44
N SER A 549 -20.12 9.84 11.62
CA SER A 549 -20.48 9.44 10.25
C SER A 549 -19.95 8.05 9.92
N ALA A 550 -20.81 7.19 9.40
CA ALA A 550 -20.46 5.81 9.10
C ALA A 550 -21.19 5.28 7.85
N ALA A 551 -20.48 4.56 6.97
CA ALA A 551 -21.14 3.89 5.84
C ALA A 551 -20.39 2.70 5.26
N GLY A 552 -21.06 2.00 4.35
CA GLY A 552 -20.50 0.86 3.61
C GLY A 552 -19.46 1.23 2.54
N VAL A 553 -19.23 2.50 2.20
CA VAL A 553 -18.12 2.91 1.30
C VAL A 553 -17.35 4.12 1.85
N VAL A 554 -18.02 5.27 2.02
CA VAL A 554 -17.43 6.56 2.42
C VAL A 554 -17.95 6.97 3.80
N GLY A 555 -17.09 7.02 4.83
CA GLY A 555 -17.52 7.46 6.16
C GLY A 555 -17.98 8.92 6.14
N LYS A 556 -17.06 9.85 5.86
CA LYS A 556 -17.36 11.26 5.57
C LYS A 556 -16.60 11.69 4.32
N THR A 557 -17.25 12.46 3.45
CA THR A 557 -16.54 13.31 2.49
C THR A 557 -17.13 14.70 2.39
N THR A 558 -16.31 15.72 2.15
CA THR A 558 -16.85 17.04 1.78
C THR A 558 -17.24 17.07 0.31
N TRP A 559 -16.32 16.73 -0.60
CA TRP A 559 -16.57 16.71 -2.02
C TRP A 559 -16.47 15.29 -2.57
N GLY A 560 -17.38 14.90 -3.48
CA GLY A 560 -17.40 13.56 -4.04
C GLY A 560 -17.65 13.48 -5.56
N ALA A 561 -17.00 12.53 -6.20
CA ALA A 561 -17.42 11.91 -7.45
C ALA A 561 -17.52 10.40 -7.21
N LEU A 562 -18.74 9.88 -7.08
CA LEU A 562 -19.02 8.48 -6.75
C LEU A 562 -19.73 7.82 -7.93
N TYR A 563 -19.10 6.84 -8.56
CA TYR A 563 -19.66 6.10 -9.71
C TYR A 563 -19.55 4.60 -9.52
N GLY A 564 -20.66 3.87 -9.64
CA GLY A 564 -20.65 2.41 -9.53
C GLY A 564 -20.14 1.87 -8.19
N CYS A 565 -20.20 2.68 -7.12
CA CYS A 565 -19.79 2.28 -5.78
C CYS A 565 -20.77 1.25 -5.21
N GLN A 566 -20.27 0.15 -4.66
CA GLN A 566 -21.08 -0.99 -4.23
C GLN A 566 -20.82 -1.35 -2.76
N ASN A 567 -21.89 -1.52 -1.99
CA ASN A 567 -21.83 -2.08 -0.64
C ASN A 567 -22.64 -3.39 -0.53
N TYR A 568 -21.93 -4.47 -0.24
CA TYR A 568 -22.43 -5.79 0.16
C TYR A 568 -22.20 -6.09 1.64
N GLY A 569 -21.39 -5.27 2.33
CA GLY A 569 -21.13 -5.39 3.76
C GLY A 569 -22.27 -4.83 4.61
N ASN A 570 -22.51 -5.43 5.78
CA ASN A 570 -23.46 -4.86 6.74
C ASN A 570 -22.85 -3.62 7.41
N VAL A 571 -23.65 -2.58 7.59
CA VAL A 571 -23.31 -1.38 8.36
C VAL A 571 -24.06 -1.48 9.69
N ALA A 572 -23.36 -1.84 10.76
CA ALA A 572 -23.92 -2.10 12.09
C ALA A 572 -23.38 -1.08 13.11
N VAL A 573 -24.03 0.08 13.18
CA VAL A 573 -23.45 1.29 13.78
C VAL A 573 -24.40 1.98 14.76
N THR A 574 -23.84 2.90 15.53
CA THR A 574 -24.58 3.90 16.31
C THR A 574 -24.06 5.27 15.89
N SER A 575 -24.60 5.82 14.80
CA SER A 575 -24.06 6.98 14.07
C SER A 575 -25.07 8.12 13.95
N LYS A 576 -24.63 9.39 13.95
CA LYS A 576 -25.49 10.53 13.57
C LYS A 576 -25.83 10.53 12.08
N TYR A 577 -24.87 10.11 11.25
CA TYR A 577 -25.03 9.99 9.80
C TYR A 577 -24.69 8.56 9.39
N ALA A 578 -25.67 7.82 8.87
CA ALA A 578 -25.49 6.43 8.45
C ALA A 578 -25.95 6.22 7.01
N GLY A 579 -25.11 5.60 6.18
CA GLY A 579 -25.43 5.30 4.78
C GLY A 579 -24.99 3.90 4.35
N GLY A 580 -25.61 3.36 3.30
CA GLY A 580 -25.09 2.18 2.62
C GLY A 580 -23.86 2.48 1.78
N ILE A 581 -23.82 3.63 1.10
CA ILE A 581 -22.68 4.12 0.33
C ILE A 581 -21.91 5.18 1.12
N ALA A 582 -22.52 6.31 1.46
CA ALA A 582 -21.85 7.40 2.16
C ALA A 582 -22.59 7.89 3.42
N GLY A 583 -21.87 8.14 4.51
CA GLY A 583 -22.49 8.55 5.77
C GLY A 583 -22.96 10.00 5.68
N TRP A 584 -22.02 10.89 5.41
CA TRP A 584 -22.23 12.32 5.23
C TRP A 584 -21.43 12.79 4.01
N VAL A 585 -22.11 13.45 3.08
CA VAL A 585 -21.50 14.07 1.90
C VAL A 585 -21.75 15.58 1.93
N GLY A 586 -20.71 16.37 1.69
CA GLY A 586 -20.78 17.82 1.58
C GLY A 586 -21.10 18.31 0.17
N ASN A 587 -20.86 19.61 -0.04
CA ASN A 587 -21.18 20.32 -1.28
C ASN A 587 -20.47 19.76 -2.53
N ASN A 588 -21.09 19.97 -3.71
CA ASN A 588 -20.58 19.54 -5.03
C ASN A 588 -20.41 18.02 -5.25
N THR A 589 -20.90 17.20 -4.32
CA THR A 589 -20.89 15.74 -4.46
C THR A 589 -21.83 15.28 -5.58
N VAL A 590 -21.32 14.47 -6.50
CA VAL A 590 -22.12 13.71 -7.49
C VAL A 590 -22.02 12.22 -7.18
N ALA A 591 -23.17 11.56 -7.01
CA ALA A 591 -23.27 10.12 -6.81
C ALA A 591 -24.18 9.49 -7.87
N ASN A 592 -23.58 8.78 -8.82
CA ASN A 592 -24.26 8.12 -9.93
C ASN A 592 -24.14 6.60 -9.86
N TYR A 593 -25.22 5.89 -10.21
CA TYR A 593 -25.22 4.43 -10.38
C TYR A 593 -24.64 3.64 -9.18
N CYS A 594 -24.76 4.15 -7.95
CA CYS A 594 -24.23 3.46 -6.76
C CYS A 594 -25.27 2.48 -6.18
N LEU A 595 -24.79 1.37 -5.60
CA LEU A 595 -25.61 0.22 -5.20
C LEU A 595 -25.37 -0.19 -3.75
N ASN A 596 -26.39 -0.08 -2.89
CA ASN A 596 -26.37 -0.71 -1.57
C ASN A 596 -27.21 -1.99 -1.55
N THR A 597 -26.61 -3.09 -1.11
CA THR A 597 -27.29 -4.38 -0.85
C THR A 597 -27.20 -4.81 0.61
N GLY A 598 -26.22 -4.29 1.36
CA GLY A 598 -25.99 -4.59 2.77
C GLY A 598 -27.08 -4.02 3.69
N LEU A 599 -27.25 -4.65 4.85
CA LEU A 599 -28.11 -4.15 5.93
C LEU A 599 -27.51 -2.85 6.50
N VAL A 600 -28.27 -1.76 6.51
CA VAL A 600 -27.92 -0.52 7.23
C VAL A 600 -28.67 -0.52 8.55
N ASN A 601 -28.02 -0.99 9.62
CA ASN A 601 -28.53 -1.04 10.98
C ASN A 601 -27.91 0.10 11.81
N ASN A 602 -28.66 1.18 12.00
CA ASN A 602 -28.23 2.34 12.79
C ASN A 602 -29.05 2.47 14.08
N ASN A 603 -28.37 2.49 15.23
CA ASN A 603 -28.97 2.81 16.54
C ASN A 603 -28.64 4.24 17.02
N GLY A 604 -28.04 5.07 16.16
CA GLY A 604 -27.78 6.47 16.44
C GLY A 604 -28.99 7.37 16.17
N THR A 605 -28.74 8.67 16.08
CA THR A 605 -29.76 9.73 15.90
C THR A 605 -29.65 10.37 14.51
N ARG A 606 -30.44 11.41 14.23
CA ARG A 606 -30.39 12.21 13.00
C ARG A 606 -30.65 11.41 11.73
N ALA A 607 -29.68 11.17 10.85
CA ALA A 607 -29.95 10.79 9.45
C ALA A 607 -29.51 9.35 9.11
N THR A 608 -30.37 8.61 8.42
CA THR A 608 -30.06 7.24 7.96
C THR A 608 -30.62 6.97 6.57
N GLY A 609 -29.75 6.64 5.62
CA GLY A 609 -30.13 6.41 4.22
C GLY A 609 -29.65 5.08 3.67
N GLY A 610 -30.36 4.54 2.67
CA GLY A 610 -29.91 3.36 1.94
C GLY A 610 -28.66 3.62 1.10
N ILE A 611 -28.50 4.82 0.57
CA ILE A 611 -27.33 5.26 -0.21
C ILE A 611 -26.54 6.30 0.58
N ILE A 612 -27.14 7.44 0.90
CA ILE A 612 -26.49 8.56 1.60
C ILE A 612 -27.25 8.86 2.90
N GLY A 613 -26.54 8.95 4.03
CA GLY A 613 -27.14 9.37 5.30
C GLY A 613 -27.61 10.82 5.26
N GLU A 614 -26.67 11.76 5.17
CA GLU A 614 -26.97 13.19 5.00
C GLU A 614 -26.23 13.78 3.80
N ALA A 615 -26.95 14.56 2.98
CA ALA A 615 -26.41 15.29 1.84
C ALA A 615 -26.48 16.79 2.09
N GLY A 616 -25.34 17.40 2.41
CA GLY A 616 -25.14 18.83 2.56
C GLY A 616 -24.11 19.18 3.63
N ASP A 617 -23.20 20.08 3.28
CA ASP A 617 -22.27 20.76 4.19
C ASP A 617 -21.80 22.04 3.47
N ALA A 618 -22.59 23.11 3.57
CA ALA A 618 -22.36 24.34 2.81
C ALA A 618 -21.23 25.15 3.46
N ARG A 619 -20.07 25.24 2.78
CA ARG A 619 -18.86 25.85 3.34
C ARG A 619 -18.03 26.61 2.29
N VAL A 620 -17.43 27.71 2.74
CA VAL A 620 -16.44 28.50 2.00
C VAL A 620 -15.06 27.85 2.13
N TRP A 621 -14.37 27.67 1.01
CA TRP A 621 -12.95 27.28 0.97
C TRP A 621 -12.10 28.53 0.71
N THR A 622 -10.90 28.60 1.29
CA THR A 622 -9.95 29.67 0.94
C THR A 622 -9.27 29.39 -0.39
N GLY A 623 -8.73 30.44 -1.03
CA GLY A 623 -7.91 30.28 -2.24
C GLY A 623 -6.62 29.49 -2.02
N MET A 624 -6.15 29.35 -0.77
CA MET A 624 -4.94 28.58 -0.45
C MET A 624 -5.25 27.08 -0.29
N ASP A 625 -6.36 26.72 0.37
CA ASP A 625 -6.86 25.34 0.43
C ASP A 625 -6.97 24.77 -0.99
N ILE A 626 -7.59 25.57 -1.86
CA ILE A 626 -7.76 25.34 -3.29
C ILE A 626 -6.41 25.12 -3.99
N ALA A 627 -5.47 26.05 -3.83
CA ALA A 627 -4.18 25.97 -4.52
C ALA A 627 -3.39 24.73 -4.09
N GLY A 628 -3.40 24.38 -2.80
CA GLY A 628 -2.74 23.18 -2.27
C GLY A 628 -3.29 21.88 -2.88
N CYS A 629 -4.63 21.75 -2.98
CA CYS A 629 -5.26 20.58 -3.61
C CYS A 629 -4.84 20.41 -5.07
N VAL A 630 -4.88 21.52 -5.82
CA VAL A 630 -4.62 21.55 -7.27
C VAL A 630 -3.15 21.31 -7.59
N ILE A 631 -2.23 21.93 -6.83
CA ILE A 631 -0.78 21.74 -7.00
C ILE A 631 -0.41 20.28 -6.68
N GLY A 632 -0.83 19.76 -5.52
CA GLY A 632 -0.55 18.37 -5.14
C GLY A 632 -1.13 17.33 -6.11
N ALA A 633 -2.26 17.62 -6.77
CA ALA A 633 -2.84 16.74 -7.79
C ALA A 633 -2.07 16.78 -9.12
N ALA A 634 -1.60 17.97 -9.53
CA ALA A 634 -0.75 18.13 -10.70
C ALA A 634 0.63 17.48 -10.51
N GLU A 635 1.20 17.61 -9.31
CA GLU A 635 2.43 16.93 -8.88
C GLU A 635 2.26 15.41 -8.96
N CYS A 636 1.15 14.82 -8.46
CA CYS A 636 0.86 13.39 -8.63
C CYS A 636 0.99 12.95 -10.09
N VAL A 637 0.31 13.65 -11.01
CA VAL A 637 0.30 13.25 -12.42
C VAL A 637 1.69 13.37 -13.01
N MET A 638 2.42 14.45 -12.74
CA MET A 638 3.67 14.78 -13.42
C MET A 638 4.92 14.12 -12.82
N VAL A 639 4.98 13.92 -11.50
CA VAL A 639 6.04 13.16 -10.83
C VAL A 639 6.05 11.71 -11.31
N PHE A 640 4.89 11.13 -11.63
CA PHE A 640 4.80 9.76 -12.13
C PHE A 640 4.78 9.67 -13.67
N ALA A 641 4.16 10.60 -14.40
CA ALA A 641 4.18 10.62 -15.87
C ALA A 641 5.49 11.16 -16.47
N GLY A 642 6.22 12.02 -15.76
CA GLY A 642 7.50 12.57 -16.20
C GLY A 642 8.57 11.51 -16.50
N PRO A 643 8.94 10.65 -15.53
CA PRO A 643 9.74 9.42 -15.69
C PRO A 643 9.42 8.57 -16.92
N ILE A 644 8.14 8.57 -17.26
CA ILE A 644 7.48 7.81 -18.30
C ILE A 644 7.62 8.51 -19.66
N LEU A 645 7.63 9.83 -19.71
CA LEU A 645 7.68 10.59 -20.97
C LEU A 645 9.13 10.78 -21.47
N SER A 646 10.10 10.93 -20.56
CA SER A 646 11.51 11.20 -20.89
C SER A 646 12.21 10.10 -21.71
N VAL A 647 11.82 8.83 -21.54
CA VAL A 647 12.42 7.69 -22.28
C VAL A 647 11.86 7.50 -23.71
N THR A 648 10.75 8.17 -24.06
CA THR A 648 10.03 7.89 -25.33
C THR A 648 10.41 8.80 -26.53
N GLY A 649 11.32 9.76 -26.34
CA GLY A 649 11.96 10.50 -27.42
C GLY A 649 11.12 11.61 -28.11
N ASN A 650 11.74 12.25 -29.11
CA ASN A 650 11.41 13.59 -29.62
C ASN A 650 9.96 13.85 -30.11
N ALA A 651 9.17 12.82 -30.40
CA ALA A 651 7.77 13.00 -30.82
C ALA A 651 6.86 13.40 -29.63
N VAL A 652 7.18 12.91 -28.42
CA VAL A 652 6.39 13.13 -27.21
C VAL A 652 6.67 14.50 -26.59
N THR A 653 7.91 14.99 -26.65
CA THR A 653 8.28 16.34 -26.17
C THR A 653 7.50 17.46 -26.84
N GLN A 654 7.10 17.34 -28.12
CA GLN A 654 6.22 18.34 -28.76
C GLN A 654 4.80 18.36 -28.18
N ASN A 655 4.28 17.22 -27.75
CA ASN A 655 3.01 17.16 -27.04
C ASN A 655 3.17 17.69 -25.61
N VAL A 656 4.22 17.32 -24.88
CA VAL A 656 4.51 17.84 -23.53
C VAL A 656 4.58 19.37 -23.54
N VAL A 657 5.25 20.00 -24.52
CA VAL A 657 5.30 21.47 -24.65
C VAL A 657 3.92 22.09 -24.91
N LYS A 658 3.05 21.45 -25.71
CA LYS A 658 1.66 21.91 -25.89
C LYS A 658 0.81 21.79 -24.63
N HIS A 659 0.96 20.72 -23.86
CA HIS A 659 0.23 20.53 -22.60
C HIS A 659 0.77 21.50 -21.52
N ALA A 660 2.08 21.77 -21.51
CA ALA A 660 2.67 22.80 -20.68
C ALA A 660 2.16 24.21 -21.03
N GLU A 661 1.88 24.54 -22.29
CA GLU A 661 1.19 25.81 -22.64
C GLU A 661 -0.26 25.86 -22.13
N ALA A 662 -0.98 24.73 -22.09
CA ALA A 662 -2.33 24.66 -21.53
C ALA A 662 -2.31 24.85 -20.00
N PHE A 663 -1.45 24.13 -19.29
CA PHE A 663 -1.26 24.31 -17.84
C PHE A 663 -0.72 25.70 -17.48
N LYS A 664 0.20 26.26 -18.28
CA LYS A 664 0.69 27.64 -18.07
C LYS A 664 -0.40 28.70 -18.27
N LYS A 665 -1.43 28.43 -19.08
CA LYS A 665 -2.63 29.27 -19.16
C LYS A 665 -3.53 29.10 -17.92
N PHE A 666 -3.65 27.89 -17.38
CA PHE A 666 -4.38 27.59 -16.16
C PHE A 666 -3.82 28.33 -14.91
N PHE A 667 -2.50 28.33 -14.67
CA PHE A 667 -1.92 29.09 -13.54
C PHE A 667 -1.99 30.61 -13.72
N ASN A 668 -1.85 31.12 -14.95
CA ASN A 668 -2.10 32.53 -15.26
C ASN A 668 -3.57 32.94 -15.01
N VAL A 669 -4.50 31.99 -15.10
CA VAL A 669 -5.92 32.19 -14.83
C VAL A 669 -6.23 32.23 -13.32
N LEU A 670 -5.48 31.46 -12.52
CA LEU A 670 -5.58 31.42 -11.04
C LEU A 670 -4.76 32.49 -10.32
N HIS A 671 -3.94 33.29 -11.04
CA HIS A 671 -3.01 34.28 -10.47
C HIS A 671 -1.93 33.73 -9.52
N VAL A 672 -1.69 32.42 -9.51
CA VAL A 672 -0.65 31.78 -8.69
C VAL A 672 0.70 31.81 -9.44
N GLY A 673 1.55 32.78 -9.07
CA GLY A 673 2.83 33.01 -9.75
C GLY A 673 3.96 32.03 -9.41
N GLU A 674 3.90 31.39 -8.23
CA GLU A 674 4.97 30.51 -7.73
C GLU A 674 4.97 29.15 -8.44
N ALA A 675 3.79 28.52 -8.59
CA ALA A 675 3.64 27.21 -9.22
C ALA A 675 4.39 27.05 -10.55
N THR A 676 4.45 28.09 -11.39
CA THR A 676 5.20 28.06 -12.68
C THR A 676 6.70 27.76 -12.57
N LEU A 677 7.31 27.93 -11.40
CA LEU A 677 8.68 27.47 -11.11
C LEU A 677 8.71 25.98 -10.75
N ASP A 678 7.78 25.52 -9.92
CA ASP A 678 7.65 24.11 -9.51
C ASP A 678 7.41 23.20 -10.74
N TRP A 679 6.64 23.65 -11.73
CA TRP A 679 6.49 22.97 -13.03
C TRP A 679 7.80 22.72 -13.77
N ALA A 680 8.75 23.66 -13.69
CA ALA A 680 10.06 23.48 -14.31
C ALA A 680 10.90 22.45 -13.54
N MET A 681 10.73 22.38 -12.21
CA MET A 681 11.38 21.39 -11.36
C MET A 681 10.84 19.98 -11.62
N VAL A 682 9.51 19.76 -11.62
CA VAL A 682 8.94 18.42 -11.87
C VAL A 682 9.29 17.89 -13.28
N ALA A 683 9.33 18.77 -14.29
CA ALA A 683 9.77 18.39 -15.63
C ALA A 683 11.29 18.12 -15.74
N TYR A 684 12.10 18.75 -14.88
CA TYR A 684 13.52 18.46 -14.74
C TYR A 684 13.76 17.12 -14.03
N ASP A 685 13.04 16.88 -12.93
CA ASP A 685 13.05 15.65 -12.14
C ASP A 685 12.72 14.41 -12.97
N ALA A 686 11.73 14.54 -13.86
CA ALA A 686 11.31 13.55 -14.85
C ALA A 686 12.45 13.07 -15.78
N VAL A 687 13.27 14.01 -16.24
CA VAL A 687 14.42 13.73 -17.11
C VAL A 687 15.56 13.15 -16.27
N THR A 688 15.84 13.75 -15.11
CA THR A 688 16.83 13.28 -14.14
C THR A 688 16.59 11.82 -13.75
N TYR A 689 15.36 11.45 -13.34
CA TYR A 689 14.95 10.07 -13.04
C TYR A 689 15.36 9.07 -14.14
N SER A 690 15.07 9.39 -15.40
CA SER A 690 15.34 8.47 -16.50
C SER A 690 16.84 8.24 -16.72
N MET A 691 17.65 9.29 -16.58
CA MET A 691 19.10 9.18 -16.63
C MET A 691 19.61 8.38 -15.42
N SER A 692 19.10 8.66 -14.22
CA SER A 692 19.47 7.97 -12.99
C SER A 692 19.16 6.47 -12.96
N LEU A 693 18.11 5.98 -13.65
CA LEU A 693 17.87 4.53 -13.75
C LEU A 693 18.88 3.81 -14.65
N TYR A 694 19.18 4.38 -15.83
CA TYR A 694 20.20 3.83 -16.74
C TYR A 694 21.61 3.89 -16.15
N ASP A 695 21.83 4.80 -15.20
CA ASP A 695 23.10 4.99 -14.49
C ASP A 695 23.37 3.97 -13.37
N ILE A 696 22.41 3.08 -13.06
CA ILE A 696 22.37 2.25 -11.83
C ILE A 696 22.09 0.77 -12.09
N PHE A 697 21.29 0.46 -13.12
CA PHE A 697 20.89 -0.90 -13.48
C PHE A 697 21.43 -1.29 -14.84
N THR A 698 21.93 -2.53 -14.97
CA THR A 698 22.31 -3.07 -16.27
C THR A 698 21.07 -3.35 -17.12
N GLU A 699 21.25 -3.46 -18.44
CA GLU A 699 20.18 -3.89 -19.34
C GLU A 699 19.54 -5.25 -18.96
N GLU A 700 20.28 -6.13 -18.28
CA GLU A 700 19.78 -7.44 -17.83
C GLU A 700 18.94 -7.29 -16.55
N ASP A 701 19.43 -6.54 -15.55
CA ASP A 701 18.67 -6.21 -14.33
C ASP A 701 17.32 -5.56 -14.72
N LEU A 702 17.35 -4.56 -15.62
CA LEU A 702 16.16 -3.88 -16.15
C LEU A 702 15.15 -4.85 -16.79
N LYS A 703 15.61 -5.89 -17.50
CA LYS A 703 14.74 -6.91 -18.12
C LYS A 703 14.12 -7.84 -17.07
N GLU A 704 14.87 -8.26 -16.06
CA GLU A 704 14.36 -9.10 -14.97
C GLU A 704 13.30 -8.37 -14.13
N ILE A 705 13.59 -7.12 -13.73
CA ILE A 705 12.65 -6.23 -13.02
C ILE A 705 11.32 -6.13 -13.81
N ASN A 706 11.41 -5.87 -15.12
CA ASN A 706 10.23 -5.77 -15.99
C ASN A 706 9.39 -7.05 -16.00
N VAL A 707 10.03 -8.22 -16.14
CA VAL A 707 9.33 -9.52 -16.19
C VAL A 707 8.67 -9.85 -14.86
N ASN A 708 9.38 -9.66 -13.73
CA ASN A 708 8.82 -9.90 -12.40
C ASN A 708 7.66 -8.94 -12.09
N LEU A 709 7.84 -7.64 -12.35
CA LEU A 709 6.83 -6.61 -12.10
C LEU A 709 5.55 -6.86 -12.90
N ASN A 710 5.67 -7.11 -14.21
CA ASN A 710 4.51 -7.44 -15.05
C ASN A 710 3.81 -8.71 -14.55
N THR A 711 4.58 -9.74 -14.17
CA THR A 711 4.02 -11.00 -13.67
C THR A 711 3.21 -10.78 -12.39
N LYS A 712 3.77 -10.10 -11.38
CA LYS A 712 3.06 -9.83 -10.12
C LYS A 712 1.88 -8.86 -10.29
N ALA A 713 2.06 -7.77 -11.03
CA ALA A 713 1.01 -6.78 -11.26
C ALA A 713 -0.17 -7.36 -12.06
N THR A 714 0.09 -8.20 -13.07
CA THR A 714 -0.96 -8.95 -13.79
C THR A 714 -1.68 -9.93 -12.88
N ALA A 715 -0.94 -10.69 -12.07
CA ALA A 715 -1.54 -11.67 -11.16
C ALA A 715 -2.46 -11.02 -10.14
N ILE A 716 -2.07 -9.85 -9.60
CA ILE A 716 -2.90 -9.09 -8.65
C ILE A 716 -4.09 -8.43 -9.35
N ASP A 717 -3.92 -7.84 -10.54
CA ASP A 717 -5.03 -7.27 -11.32
C ASP A 717 -6.10 -8.33 -11.65
N ASN A 718 -5.68 -9.52 -12.09
CA ASN A 718 -6.58 -10.63 -12.36
C ASN A 718 -7.28 -11.13 -11.08
N ASP A 719 -6.56 -11.24 -9.96
CA ASP A 719 -7.14 -11.63 -8.66
C ASP A 719 -8.14 -10.60 -8.11
N VAL A 720 -7.87 -9.30 -8.32
CA VAL A 720 -8.77 -8.20 -7.97
C VAL A 720 -10.03 -8.22 -8.81
N LYS A 721 -9.91 -8.35 -10.13
CA LYS A 721 -11.07 -8.51 -11.04
C LYS A 721 -11.89 -9.75 -10.73
N ALA A 722 -11.23 -10.88 -10.49
CA ALA A 722 -11.88 -12.14 -10.10
C ALA A 722 -12.57 -12.02 -8.72
N THR A 723 -11.97 -11.32 -7.77
CA THR A 723 -12.56 -11.09 -6.44
C THR A 723 -13.77 -10.15 -6.52
N ILE A 724 -13.67 -9.04 -7.26
CA ILE A 724 -14.78 -8.12 -7.52
C ILE A 724 -15.97 -8.87 -8.11
N LYS A 725 -15.72 -9.63 -9.19
CA LYS A 725 -16.76 -10.44 -9.83
C LYS A 725 -17.31 -11.53 -8.92
N SER A 726 -16.46 -12.21 -8.15
CA SER A 726 -16.89 -13.21 -7.17
C SER A 726 -17.75 -12.62 -6.05
N ILE A 727 -17.58 -11.36 -5.65
CA ILE A 727 -18.46 -10.70 -4.67
C ILE A 727 -19.83 -10.46 -5.31
N GLN A 728 -19.86 -9.89 -6.52
CA GLN A 728 -21.09 -9.62 -7.29
C GLN A 728 -21.88 -10.91 -7.56
N ASP A 729 -21.24 -11.93 -8.13
CA ASP A 729 -21.85 -13.22 -8.47
C ASP A 729 -22.30 -14.01 -7.22
N SER A 730 -21.76 -13.71 -6.03
CA SER A 730 -22.15 -14.37 -4.77
C SER A 730 -23.41 -13.81 -4.13
N TYR A 731 -23.87 -12.62 -4.55
CA TYR A 731 -25.04 -11.99 -3.95
C TYR A 731 -26.35 -12.61 -4.45
N VAL A 732 -27.20 -13.03 -3.51
CA VAL A 732 -28.54 -13.52 -3.78
C VAL A 732 -29.55 -12.63 -3.07
N PHE A 733 -30.38 -11.94 -3.83
CA PHE A 733 -31.44 -11.10 -3.27
C PHE A 733 -32.52 -11.97 -2.58
N ASP A 734 -32.87 -11.61 -1.35
CA ASP A 734 -33.95 -12.25 -0.59
C ASP A 734 -35.32 -11.76 -1.07
N ALA A 735 -35.89 -12.50 -2.03
CA ALA A 735 -37.21 -12.22 -2.59
C ALA A 735 -38.36 -12.19 -1.57
N THR A 736 -38.18 -12.72 -0.35
CA THR A 736 -39.22 -12.67 0.70
C THR A 736 -39.44 -11.27 1.28
N LYS A 737 -38.50 -10.34 1.05
CA LYS A 737 -38.60 -8.93 1.48
C LYS A 737 -39.49 -8.06 0.59
N LEU A 738 -39.85 -8.56 -0.60
CA LEU A 738 -40.66 -7.83 -1.56
C LEU A 738 -42.15 -7.82 -1.17
N PRO A 739 -42.90 -6.77 -1.54
CA PRO A 739 -44.34 -6.78 -1.34
C PRO A 739 -45.03 -7.85 -2.21
N GLN A 740 -46.19 -8.31 -1.75
CA GLN A 740 -46.94 -9.38 -2.40
C GLN A 740 -47.26 -9.05 -3.87
N GLY A 741 -46.91 -9.96 -4.77
CA GLY A 741 -47.16 -9.83 -6.21
C GLY A 741 -45.97 -9.31 -7.03
N ILE A 742 -44.94 -8.76 -6.38
CA ILE A 742 -43.69 -8.37 -7.06
C ILE A 742 -42.83 -9.61 -7.34
N ASN A 743 -42.20 -9.64 -8.52
CA ASN A 743 -41.34 -10.72 -8.99
C ASN A 743 -39.86 -10.32 -8.85
N GLY A 744 -39.11 -11.07 -8.04
CA GLY A 744 -37.67 -10.84 -7.82
C GLY A 744 -36.81 -10.92 -9.08
N ALA A 745 -37.29 -11.51 -10.18
CA ALA A 745 -36.57 -11.56 -11.45
C ALA A 745 -36.29 -10.17 -12.07
N ALA A 746 -37.06 -9.13 -11.70
CA ALA A 746 -36.74 -7.75 -12.07
C ALA A 746 -35.40 -7.29 -11.49
N ILE A 747 -35.05 -7.75 -10.28
CA ILE A 747 -33.78 -7.42 -9.61
C ILE A 747 -32.62 -8.13 -10.28
N THR A 748 -32.81 -9.37 -10.76
CA THR A 748 -31.82 -10.04 -11.61
C THR A 748 -31.54 -9.23 -12.89
N GLY A 749 -32.60 -8.72 -13.55
CA GLY A 749 -32.44 -7.83 -14.70
C GLY A 749 -31.71 -6.52 -14.36
N TYR A 750 -31.91 -5.97 -13.16
CA TYR A 750 -31.13 -4.82 -12.68
C TYR A 750 -29.65 -5.17 -12.53
N PHE A 751 -29.29 -6.31 -11.95
CA PHE A 751 -27.89 -6.75 -11.86
C PHE A 751 -27.27 -6.98 -13.24
N ASP A 752 -28.01 -7.55 -14.20
CA ASP A 752 -27.55 -7.67 -15.60
C ASP A 752 -27.25 -6.29 -16.22
N ASN A 753 -28.04 -5.27 -15.91
CA ASN A 753 -27.84 -3.91 -16.42
C ASN A 753 -26.70 -3.18 -15.69
N PHE A 754 -26.60 -3.34 -14.37
CA PHE A 754 -25.50 -2.82 -13.57
C PHE A 754 -24.15 -3.37 -14.07
N ASN A 755 -24.07 -4.68 -14.26
CA ASN A 755 -22.87 -5.33 -14.76
C ASN A 755 -22.52 -4.86 -16.20
N LYS A 756 -23.50 -4.65 -17.09
CA LYS A 756 -23.23 -4.06 -18.42
C LYS A 756 -22.67 -2.64 -18.34
N ALA A 757 -23.19 -1.78 -17.46
CA ALA A 757 -22.66 -0.42 -17.27
C ALA A 757 -21.22 -0.45 -16.70
N MET A 758 -20.95 -1.36 -15.77
CA MET A 758 -19.58 -1.56 -15.25
C MET A 758 -18.64 -2.19 -16.30
N ASP A 759 -19.11 -3.12 -17.13
CA ASP A 759 -18.34 -3.72 -18.23
C ASP A 759 -18.04 -2.67 -19.31
N PHE A 760 -19.01 -1.82 -19.68
CA PHE A 760 -18.79 -0.68 -20.57
C PHE A 760 -17.71 0.26 -20.01
N TYR A 761 -17.83 0.65 -18.75
CA TYR A 761 -16.86 1.52 -18.07
C TYR A 761 -15.44 0.93 -18.03
N GLN A 762 -15.32 -0.39 -17.91
CA GLN A 762 -14.04 -1.12 -17.88
C GLN A 762 -13.50 -1.49 -19.28
N ALA A 763 -14.28 -1.32 -20.35
CA ALA A 763 -13.90 -1.80 -21.68
C ALA A 763 -12.83 -0.95 -22.40
N SER A 764 -12.73 0.34 -22.09
CA SER A 764 -11.70 1.24 -22.66
C SER A 764 -11.46 2.49 -21.80
N ASP A 765 -10.29 3.10 -21.98
CA ASP A 765 -9.97 4.39 -21.36
C ASP A 765 -10.84 5.54 -21.91
N ASP A 766 -11.29 5.44 -23.17
CA ASP A 766 -12.25 6.38 -23.78
C ASP A 766 -13.59 6.34 -23.04
N ASN A 767 -14.12 5.15 -22.76
CA ASN A 767 -15.38 4.98 -22.02
C ASN A 767 -15.25 5.52 -20.59
N ASN A 768 -14.09 5.29 -19.94
CA ASN A 768 -13.81 5.85 -18.62
C ASN A 768 -13.80 7.40 -18.66
N SER A 769 -13.16 7.96 -19.67
CA SER A 769 -13.07 9.41 -19.87
C SER A 769 -14.44 10.06 -20.16
N ILE A 770 -15.30 9.40 -20.95
CA ILE A 770 -16.68 9.81 -21.18
C ILE A 770 -17.46 9.89 -19.85
N ILE A 771 -17.31 8.88 -19.00
CA ILE A 771 -18.01 8.78 -17.70
C ILE A 771 -17.54 9.89 -16.74
N ASN A 772 -16.23 10.13 -16.64
CA ASN A 772 -15.67 11.22 -15.82
C ASN A 772 -16.09 12.60 -16.32
N TYR A 773 -16.04 12.81 -17.64
CA TYR A 773 -16.49 14.05 -18.27
C TYR A 773 -17.96 14.33 -17.98
N ASN A 774 -18.83 13.33 -18.12
CA ASN A 774 -20.26 13.48 -17.84
C ASN A 774 -20.54 13.76 -16.35
N LEU A 775 -19.83 13.10 -15.43
CA LEU A 775 -19.94 13.39 -13.98
C LEU A 775 -19.56 14.84 -13.65
N ASN A 776 -18.50 15.36 -14.27
CA ASN A 776 -18.09 16.75 -14.11
C ASN A 776 -19.11 17.70 -14.76
N ARG A 777 -19.57 17.43 -15.99
CA ARG A 777 -20.61 18.23 -16.66
C ARG A 777 -21.90 18.30 -15.84
N THR A 778 -22.36 17.18 -15.26
CA THR A 778 -23.53 17.15 -14.38
C THR A 778 -23.38 18.04 -13.15
N ARG A 779 -22.16 18.16 -12.60
CA ARG A 779 -21.85 19.09 -11.50
C ARG A 779 -21.92 20.53 -11.98
N GLU A 780 -21.26 20.86 -13.09
CA GLU A 780 -21.25 22.21 -13.69
C GLU A 780 -22.65 22.70 -14.05
N GLU A 781 -23.45 21.86 -14.71
CA GLU A 781 -24.86 22.12 -15.02
C GLU A 781 -25.65 22.44 -13.74
N ARG A 782 -25.43 21.70 -12.64
CA ARG A 782 -26.10 21.95 -11.36
C ARG A 782 -25.65 23.24 -10.69
N VAL A 783 -24.38 23.64 -10.80
CA VAL A 783 -23.89 24.93 -10.28
C VAL A 783 -24.47 26.08 -11.11
N GLY A 784 -24.45 25.99 -12.44
CA GLY A 784 -25.08 27.01 -13.31
C GLY A 784 -26.59 27.17 -13.09
N GLU A 785 -27.31 26.06 -12.85
CA GLU A 785 -28.73 26.06 -12.40
C GLU A 785 -28.94 26.83 -11.08
N LEU A 786 -27.92 26.93 -10.22
CA LEU A 786 -27.98 27.62 -8.93
C LEU A 786 -27.61 29.09 -9.05
N GLU A 787 -26.53 29.41 -9.76
CA GLU A 787 -26.10 30.79 -10.04
C GLU A 787 -27.21 31.58 -10.73
N HIS A 788 -27.84 31.01 -11.77
CA HIS A 788 -28.93 31.66 -12.49
C HIS A 788 -30.15 31.94 -11.59
N ARG A 789 -30.41 31.11 -10.58
CA ARG A 789 -31.51 31.29 -9.62
C ARG A 789 -31.25 32.33 -8.54
N GLN A 790 -30.01 32.71 -8.30
CA GLN A 790 -29.64 33.60 -7.18
C GLN A 790 -29.34 35.06 -7.60
N GLU A 791 -29.40 35.38 -8.90
CA GLU A 791 -29.06 36.70 -9.46
C GLU A 791 -27.62 37.18 -9.10
N ILE A 792 -26.74 36.27 -8.70
CA ILE A 792 -25.37 36.58 -8.32
C ILE A 792 -24.58 36.94 -9.59
N LYS A 793 -23.82 38.05 -9.54
CA LYS A 793 -22.87 38.39 -10.59
C LYS A 793 -21.75 37.35 -10.63
N GLU A 794 -21.82 36.48 -11.64
CA GLU A 794 -20.71 35.72 -12.22
C GLU A 794 -19.64 35.33 -11.17
N ILE A 795 -19.95 34.30 -10.37
CA ILE A 795 -18.89 33.58 -9.68
C ILE A 795 -17.99 33.07 -10.79
N VAL A 796 -16.74 33.52 -10.82
CA VAL A 796 -15.81 33.18 -11.92
C VAL A 796 -15.31 31.75 -11.70
N GLN A 797 -16.19 30.77 -11.86
CA GLN A 797 -15.81 29.38 -12.11
C GLN A 797 -15.34 29.30 -13.56
N LYS A 798 -14.05 29.54 -13.75
CA LYS A 798 -13.36 29.11 -14.97
C LYS A 798 -13.16 27.60 -14.90
N SER A 799 -14.26 26.86 -15.05
CA SER A 799 -14.20 25.56 -15.70
C SER A 799 -13.48 25.76 -17.03
N ILE A 800 -12.28 25.20 -17.12
CA ILE A 800 -11.73 24.78 -18.39
C ILE A 800 -12.16 23.32 -18.46
N ALA A 801 -12.92 22.92 -19.46
CA ALA A 801 -13.26 21.51 -19.66
C ALA A 801 -11.98 20.74 -20.02
N GLY A 802 -11.25 20.23 -19.03
CA GLY A 802 -9.94 19.61 -19.21
C GLY A 802 -10.05 18.15 -19.58
N THR A 803 -10.28 17.88 -20.86
CA THR A 803 -9.88 16.62 -21.48
C THR A 803 -8.35 16.54 -21.53
N CYS A 804 -7.70 16.32 -20.39
CA CYS A 804 -6.33 15.82 -20.31
C CYS A 804 -6.39 14.31 -20.06
N ILE A 805 -6.70 13.56 -21.10
CA ILE A 805 -6.35 12.14 -21.17
C ILE A 805 -4.88 12.11 -21.61
N ILE A 806 -3.91 11.92 -20.71
CA ILE A 806 -2.56 11.55 -21.16
C ILE A 806 -2.58 10.07 -21.52
N VAL A 807 -3.09 9.81 -22.72
CA VAL A 807 -2.70 8.66 -23.54
C VAL A 807 -1.18 8.73 -23.67
N GLY A 808 -0.48 7.86 -22.96
CA GLY A 808 0.99 7.82 -22.97
C GLY A 808 1.59 7.04 -21.79
N SER A 809 0.96 7.10 -20.61
CA SER A 809 1.68 6.81 -19.35
C SER A 809 1.66 5.36 -18.86
N VAL A 810 1.88 4.40 -19.75
CA VAL A 810 2.16 2.99 -19.36
C VAL A 810 3.19 2.33 -20.22
N ALA A 811 3.33 2.81 -21.46
CA ALA A 811 4.45 2.49 -22.34
C ALA A 811 5.72 2.27 -21.52
N SER A 812 6.01 3.14 -20.55
CA SER A 812 7.34 3.46 -20.04
C SER A 812 7.59 3.34 -18.53
N ILE A 813 6.78 2.58 -17.78
CA ILE A 813 7.39 1.75 -16.71
C ILE A 813 7.87 0.42 -17.32
N VAL A 814 7.34 0.04 -18.48
CA VAL A 814 7.70 -1.20 -19.20
C VAL A 814 8.63 -0.94 -20.40
N SER A 815 8.69 0.30 -20.92
CA SER A 815 9.58 0.78 -21.99
C SER A 815 10.70 1.71 -21.50
N THR A 816 10.77 2.05 -20.20
CA THR A 816 12.08 2.23 -19.54
C THR A 816 12.96 1.02 -19.79
N PHE A 817 12.36 -0.17 -19.73
CA PHE A 817 13.04 -1.45 -19.89
C PHE A 817 13.04 -2.01 -21.33
N ALA A 818 12.48 -1.29 -22.30
CA ALA A 818 12.24 -1.81 -23.66
C ALA A 818 12.35 -0.78 -24.79
N THR A 819 13.51 -0.13 -24.95
CA THR A 819 13.93 0.42 -26.26
C THR A 819 15.44 0.50 -26.49
N ALA A 820 16.16 -0.60 -26.27
CA ALA A 820 17.45 -0.85 -26.92
C ALA A 820 17.30 -2.00 -27.93
N GLY A 821 17.06 -1.66 -29.21
CA GLY A 821 17.17 -2.59 -30.35
C GLY A 821 16.35 -3.89 -30.31
N THR A 822 15.12 -3.85 -30.87
CA THR A 822 14.22 -4.99 -31.15
C THR A 822 13.62 -5.74 -29.94
N MET A 823 12.28 -5.76 -29.83
CA MET A 823 11.41 -6.81 -29.27
C MET A 823 9.98 -6.26 -29.05
N THR A 824 9.28 -5.94 -30.14
CA THR A 824 8.06 -5.11 -30.16
C THR A 824 6.75 -5.83 -29.80
N ALA A 825 6.77 -7.00 -29.13
CA ALA A 825 5.68 -7.97 -29.25
C ALA A 825 5.16 -8.67 -27.97
N VAL A 826 5.76 -8.46 -26.77
CA VAL A 826 5.39 -9.25 -25.57
C VAL A 826 4.64 -8.42 -24.50
N THR A 827 4.67 -7.08 -24.61
CA THR A 827 4.19 -6.15 -23.59
C THR A 827 2.89 -5.48 -24.02
N ALA A 828 1.75 -6.15 -23.83
CA ALA A 828 0.42 -5.61 -24.14
C ALA A 828 -0.64 -5.80 -23.02
N GLY A 829 -0.46 -6.75 -22.10
CA GLY A 829 -1.48 -7.09 -21.09
C GLY A 829 -1.61 -6.10 -19.93
N VAL A 830 -0.49 -5.72 -19.29
CA VAL A 830 -0.45 -4.72 -18.20
C VAL A 830 -0.56 -3.28 -18.74
N MET A 831 -0.34 -3.11 -20.04
CA MET A 831 -0.12 -1.82 -20.68
C MET A 831 -1.41 -1.01 -20.84
N ALA A 832 -2.53 -1.68 -21.02
CA ALA A 832 -3.84 -1.02 -21.06
C ALA A 832 -4.30 -0.57 -19.67
N SER A 833 -3.86 -1.22 -18.58
CA SER A 833 -4.47 -1.04 -17.25
C SER A 833 -3.89 0.10 -16.40
N ILE A 834 -2.79 0.75 -16.79
CA ILE A 834 -2.32 1.99 -16.12
C ILE A 834 -2.68 3.26 -16.96
N LEU A 835 -3.10 3.11 -18.24
CA LEU A 835 -3.28 4.23 -19.21
C LEU A 835 -4.45 5.14 -18.79
N THR A 836 -5.40 4.56 -18.08
CA THR A 836 -6.64 5.15 -17.58
C THR A 836 -6.45 6.29 -16.56
N PHE A 837 -5.23 6.56 -16.06
CA PHE A 837 -5.11 7.29 -14.79
C PHE A 837 -5.42 8.81 -14.86
N VAL A 838 -5.34 9.49 -16.01
CA VAL A 838 -5.55 10.95 -16.00
C VAL A 838 -7.02 11.38 -15.92
N GLY A 839 -7.98 10.43 -15.99
CA GLY A 839 -9.40 10.72 -15.76
C GLY A 839 -9.76 11.16 -14.34
N GLY A 840 -9.11 10.58 -13.31
CA GLY A 840 -9.41 10.88 -11.90
C GLY A 840 -8.76 12.16 -11.38
N ALA A 841 -7.58 12.51 -11.90
CA ALA A 841 -6.86 13.71 -11.49
C ALA A 841 -7.54 15.01 -11.97
N ASN A 842 -8.12 15.02 -13.18
CA ASN A 842 -8.79 16.20 -13.73
C ASN A 842 -9.97 16.66 -12.85
N ALA A 843 -10.64 15.73 -12.15
CA ALA A 843 -11.74 16.07 -11.24
C ALA A 843 -11.28 16.81 -9.95
N ILE A 844 -9.99 16.72 -9.59
CA ILE A 844 -9.39 17.43 -8.44
C ILE A 844 -8.91 18.84 -8.86
N VAL A 845 -8.59 19.04 -10.14
CA VAL A 845 -7.98 20.26 -10.67
C VAL A 845 -8.99 21.39 -10.97
N GLU A 846 -10.28 21.07 -11.20
CA GLU A 846 -11.19 21.98 -11.93
C GLU A 846 -12.38 22.57 -11.14
N CYS A 847 -12.51 22.33 -9.84
CA CYS A 847 -13.64 22.85 -9.03
C CYS A 847 -13.14 23.69 -7.86
N ALA A 848 -12.92 25.01 -8.10
CA ALA A 848 -12.24 25.84 -7.11
C ALA A 848 -12.41 27.36 -7.23
N THR A 849 -13.64 27.88 -7.29
CA THR A 849 -13.91 29.29 -6.87
C THR A 849 -15.22 29.40 -6.07
N ASN A 850 -15.14 30.23 -5.02
CA ASN A 850 -16.12 30.55 -3.97
C ASN A 850 -17.32 29.61 -3.78
N PHE A 851 -17.24 28.75 -2.77
CA PHE A 851 -18.30 27.82 -2.41
C PHE A 851 -19.20 28.38 -1.30
N GLU A 852 -20.41 28.82 -1.64
CA GLU A 852 -21.41 29.24 -0.64
C GLU A 852 -22.69 28.39 -0.68
N VAL A 853 -22.81 27.44 -1.63
CA VAL A 853 -24.05 26.72 -1.94
C VAL A 853 -23.82 25.21 -2.08
N ASN A 854 -24.71 24.41 -1.49
CA ASN A 854 -24.78 22.96 -1.71
C ASN A 854 -25.24 22.65 -3.14
N ALA A 855 -24.36 22.15 -4.01
CA ALA A 855 -24.70 21.69 -5.37
C ALA A 855 -24.55 20.17 -5.50
N ILE A 856 -25.38 19.40 -4.78
CA ILE A 856 -25.27 17.94 -4.72
C ILE A 856 -26.19 17.29 -5.76
N VAL A 857 -25.72 16.24 -6.43
CA VAL A 857 -26.52 15.42 -7.34
C VAL A 857 -26.42 13.94 -6.93
N VAL A 858 -27.56 13.30 -6.75
CA VAL A 858 -27.68 11.86 -6.49
C VAL A 858 -28.62 11.30 -7.56
N ASN A 859 -28.08 10.53 -8.50
CA ASN A 859 -28.79 10.07 -9.67
C ASN A 859 -28.61 8.57 -9.92
N GLN A 860 -29.69 7.89 -10.34
CA GLN A 860 -29.67 6.47 -10.73
C GLN A 860 -29.12 5.50 -9.66
N CYS A 861 -29.05 5.91 -8.40
CA CYS A 861 -28.58 5.08 -7.31
C CYS A 861 -29.69 4.10 -6.87
N THR A 862 -29.29 2.90 -6.44
CA THR A 862 -30.22 1.79 -6.15
C THR A 862 -29.97 1.21 -4.76
N ASN A 863 -30.98 1.27 -3.89
CA ASN A 863 -30.96 0.58 -2.60
C ASN A 863 -31.78 -0.71 -2.63
N LEU A 864 -31.11 -1.84 -2.47
CA LEU A 864 -31.70 -3.16 -2.22
C LEU A 864 -31.60 -3.57 -0.74
N GLY A 865 -30.75 -2.89 0.04
CA GLY A 865 -30.49 -3.20 1.44
C GLY A 865 -31.64 -2.84 2.37
N THR A 866 -31.89 -3.69 3.37
CA THR A 866 -32.79 -3.37 4.49
C THR A 866 -32.21 -2.23 5.31
N ILE A 867 -33.05 -1.29 5.72
CA ILE A 867 -32.68 -0.21 6.65
C ILE A 867 -33.36 -0.49 7.99
N LYS A 868 -32.55 -0.58 9.06
CA LYS A 868 -33.00 -0.90 10.41
C LYS A 868 -32.59 0.23 11.37
N THR A 869 -33.57 0.81 12.06
CA THR A 869 -33.35 1.87 13.06
C THR A 869 -34.62 2.04 13.91
N THR A 870 -34.45 2.49 15.16
CA THR A 870 -35.57 2.87 16.05
C THR A 870 -35.39 4.26 16.66
N THR A 871 -34.33 4.98 16.28
CA THR A 871 -33.83 6.18 16.97
C THR A 871 -33.39 7.31 16.03
N SER A 872 -33.27 7.04 14.73
CA SER A 872 -32.97 8.06 13.73
C SER A 872 -34.16 9.01 13.53
N ASP A 873 -33.89 10.30 13.39
CA ASP A 873 -34.90 11.34 13.18
C ASP A 873 -35.41 11.36 11.73
N TYR A 874 -34.52 11.16 10.76
CA TYR A 874 -34.77 11.18 9.32
C TYR A 874 -34.28 9.87 8.68
N VAL A 875 -35.18 9.13 8.02
CA VAL A 875 -34.87 7.81 7.46
C VAL A 875 -35.36 7.70 6.02
N GLY A 876 -34.43 7.45 5.10
CA GLY A 876 -34.68 7.46 3.65
C GLY A 876 -34.25 6.19 2.94
N GLY A 877 -35.09 5.66 2.05
CA GLY A 877 -34.73 4.51 1.23
C GLY A 877 -33.52 4.74 0.33
N ILE A 878 -33.31 5.99 -0.14
CA ILE A 878 -32.10 6.44 -0.82
C ILE A 878 -31.32 7.41 0.07
N LEU A 879 -31.96 8.48 0.55
CA LEU A 879 -31.28 9.59 1.20
C LEU A 879 -31.93 9.97 2.54
N GLY A 880 -31.21 9.86 3.65
CA GLY A 880 -31.74 10.12 5.00
C GLY A 880 -32.26 11.55 5.17
N TYR A 881 -31.37 12.55 5.08
CA TYR A 881 -31.73 13.96 5.08
C TYR A 881 -31.12 14.70 3.87
N THR A 882 -32.00 15.29 3.06
CA THR A 882 -31.66 16.07 1.87
C THR A 882 -31.60 17.56 2.26
N GLN A 883 -30.40 18.10 2.50
CA GLN A 883 -30.26 19.55 2.67
C GLN A 883 -30.52 20.27 1.34
N GLN A 884 -30.34 21.58 1.39
CA GLN A 884 -30.72 22.57 0.40
C GLN A 884 -30.06 22.32 -0.96
N ASN A 885 -30.79 22.60 -2.04
CA ASN A 885 -30.26 22.60 -3.40
C ASN A 885 -29.68 21.25 -3.89
N CYS A 886 -29.94 20.14 -3.19
CA CYS A 886 -29.66 18.80 -3.68
C CYS A 886 -30.62 18.41 -4.83
N LYS A 887 -30.16 17.60 -5.79
CA LYS A 887 -30.92 17.07 -6.93
C LYS A 887 -30.90 15.54 -6.82
N LEU A 888 -32.04 14.93 -6.49
CA LEU A 888 -32.21 13.48 -6.28
C LEU A 888 -33.14 12.92 -7.36
N THR A 889 -32.59 12.27 -8.39
CA THR A 889 -33.36 11.87 -9.57
C THR A 889 -33.12 10.44 -10.03
N ASP A 890 -34.11 9.84 -10.67
CA ASP A 890 -33.99 8.55 -11.35
C ASP A 890 -33.49 7.38 -10.47
N CYS A 891 -33.62 7.49 -9.14
CA CYS A 891 -33.15 6.48 -8.18
C CYS A 891 -34.23 5.41 -7.89
N LEU A 892 -33.77 4.21 -7.51
CA LEU A 892 -34.62 3.05 -7.22
C LEU A 892 -34.44 2.55 -5.76
N ASN A 893 -35.51 2.53 -4.97
CA ASN A 893 -35.51 1.86 -3.67
C ASN A 893 -36.37 0.59 -3.68
N VAL A 894 -35.72 -0.55 -3.47
CA VAL A 894 -36.33 -1.87 -3.23
C VAL A 894 -36.20 -2.26 -1.74
N GLY A 895 -35.25 -1.66 -1.03
CA GLY A 895 -34.98 -1.93 0.38
C GLY A 895 -36.17 -1.63 1.29
N ASN A 896 -36.41 -2.53 2.24
CA ASN A 896 -37.48 -2.42 3.23
C ASN A 896 -37.01 -1.70 4.51
N LEU A 897 -37.96 -1.07 5.21
CA LEU A 897 -37.75 -0.51 6.54
C LEU A 897 -38.06 -1.54 7.64
N ASP A 898 -37.15 -1.70 8.60
CA ASP A 898 -37.29 -2.50 9.81
C ASP A 898 -37.11 -1.58 11.04
N GLY A 899 -38.17 -0.86 11.41
CA GLY A 899 -38.06 0.17 12.43
C GLY A 899 -39.40 0.73 12.91
N ASN A 900 -39.52 1.01 14.21
CA ASN A 900 -40.62 1.77 14.78
C ASN A 900 -40.17 3.21 15.02
N ILE A 901 -40.13 4.00 13.96
CA ILE A 901 -39.62 5.37 13.91
C ILE A 901 -40.73 6.41 13.74
N ASN A 902 -40.37 7.70 13.78
CA ASN A 902 -41.30 8.79 13.49
C ASN A 902 -41.78 8.71 12.03
N LYS A 903 -43.06 8.39 11.85
CA LYS A 903 -43.70 8.20 10.54
C LYS A 903 -43.69 9.44 9.65
N ALA A 904 -43.52 10.62 10.23
CA ALA A 904 -43.46 11.89 9.49
C ALA A 904 -42.16 12.07 8.69
N HIS A 905 -41.08 11.36 9.05
CA HIS A 905 -39.73 11.54 8.49
C HIS A 905 -39.11 10.22 7.99
N ALA A 906 -39.97 9.34 7.44
CA ALA A 906 -39.64 7.94 7.14
C ALA A 906 -40.07 7.59 5.71
N GLY A 907 -39.23 7.98 4.75
CA GLY A 907 -39.56 8.03 3.33
C GLY A 907 -38.87 6.98 2.45
N GLY A 908 -39.61 6.33 1.56
CA GLY A 908 -39.11 5.32 0.62
C GLY A 908 -38.07 5.82 -0.37
N ILE A 909 -37.96 7.14 -0.59
CA ILE A 909 -36.90 7.81 -1.34
C ILE A 909 -36.07 8.68 -0.40
N THR A 910 -36.69 9.63 0.30
CA THR A 910 -35.98 10.48 1.28
C THR A 910 -36.76 10.74 2.56
N GLY A 911 -36.05 10.76 3.69
CA GLY A 911 -36.60 10.93 5.03
C GLY A 911 -36.93 12.37 5.42
N GLU A 912 -36.27 13.36 4.82
CA GLU A 912 -36.64 14.78 4.90
C GLU A 912 -35.96 15.57 3.77
N ALA A 913 -36.58 16.65 3.28
CA ALA A 913 -36.02 17.46 2.19
C ALA A 913 -36.28 18.97 2.34
N ASP A 914 -35.21 19.78 2.24
CA ASP A 914 -35.33 21.25 2.16
C ASP A 914 -36.09 21.70 0.89
N TYR A 915 -36.85 22.77 1.05
CA TYR A 915 -37.76 23.31 0.04
C TYR A 915 -37.11 23.77 -1.29
N ARG A 916 -35.78 23.87 -1.35
CA ARG A 916 -34.99 24.25 -2.54
C ARG A 916 -34.43 23.07 -3.33
N SER A 917 -34.58 21.86 -2.81
CA SER A 917 -34.09 20.64 -3.45
C SER A 917 -35.03 20.17 -4.56
N VAL A 918 -34.54 19.31 -5.44
CA VAL A 918 -35.26 18.81 -6.63
C VAL A 918 -35.32 17.29 -6.52
N ILE A 919 -36.51 16.71 -6.44
CA ILE A 919 -36.69 15.26 -6.23
C ILE A 919 -37.73 14.78 -7.23
N MET A 920 -37.33 14.01 -8.25
CA MET A 920 -38.22 13.63 -9.37
C MET A 920 -37.76 12.33 -10.06
N ARG A 921 -38.69 11.64 -10.74
CA ARG A 921 -38.44 10.38 -11.49
C ARG A 921 -37.92 9.21 -10.63
N ASN A 922 -38.06 9.25 -9.31
CA ASN A 922 -37.63 8.18 -8.43
C ASN A 922 -38.71 7.10 -8.27
N VAL A 923 -38.31 5.84 -8.09
CA VAL A 923 -39.22 4.69 -7.93
C VAL A 923 -38.95 3.98 -6.59
N SER A 924 -39.99 3.79 -5.78
CA SER A 924 -39.91 3.00 -4.55
C SER A 924 -40.88 1.82 -4.57
N VAL A 925 -40.35 0.60 -4.43
CA VAL A 925 -41.14 -0.65 -4.32
C VAL A 925 -40.86 -1.42 -3.02
N GLY A 926 -40.04 -0.85 -2.12
CA GLY A 926 -39.74 -1.42 -0.81
C GLY A 926 -40.94 -1.39 0.17
N THR A 927 -40.93 -2.30 1.14
CA THR A 927 -42.00 -2.44 2.15
C THR A 927 -41.76 -1.60 3.41
N ASN A 928 -42.83 -1.36 4.18
CA ASN A 928 -42.88 -0.70 5.50
C ASN A 928 -42.54 0.81 5.56
N TRP A 929 -42.32 1.46 4.42
CA TRP A 929 -42.20 2.93 4.36
C TRP A 929 -43.55 3.62 4.69
N PHE A 930 -43.53 4.90 5.06
CA PHE A 930 -44.76 5.64 5.42
C PHE A 930 -45.22 6.59 4.31
N ASN A 931 -44.27 7.09 3.52
CA ASN A 931 -44.44 7.94 2.34
C ASN A 931 -43.26 7.62 1.39
N PRO A 932 -43.29 7.80 0.06
CA PRO A 932 -42.06 7.94 -0.71
C PRO A 932 -41.19 9.14 -0.29
N ILE A 933 -41.78 10.31 -0.01
CA ILE A 933 -41.03 11.52 0.33
C ILE A 933 -41.66 12.16 1.56
N ALA A 934 -40.92 12.18 2.65
CA ALA A 934 -41.27 12.99 3.81
C ALA A 934 -40.76 14.42 3.61
N ALA A 935 -41.66 15.40 3.65
CA ALA A 935 -41.32 16.82 3.58
C ALA A 935 -42.46 17.71 4.10
N HIS A 936 -42.11 18.87 4.66
CA HIS A 936 -43.08 19.81 5.25
C HIS A 936 -44.14 20.34 4.27
N ALA A 937 -45.37 20.55 4.77
CA ALA A 937 -46.52 21.03 3.98
C ALA A 937 -46.38 22.47 3.40
N GLU A 938 -45.34 23.21 3.78
CA GLU A 938 -45.00 24.55 3.25
C GLU A 938 -43.89 24.50 2.18
N SER A 939 -43.41 23.31 1.82
CA SER A 939 -42.34 23.13 0.84
C SER A 939 -42.77 23.44 -0.59
N THR A 940 -41.94 24.19 -1.32
CA THR A 940 -42.12 24.52 -2.75
C THR A 940 -41.36 23.58 -3.69
N VAL A 941 -40.95 22.39 -3.22
CA VAL A 941 -40.23 21.41 -4.05
C VAL A 941 -41.17 20.88 -5.12
N ASP A 942 -40.64 20.73 -6.33
CA ASP A 942 -41.30 19.93 -7.35
C ASP A 942 -41.13 18.43 -6.99
N TYR A 943 -42.25 17.82 -6.59
CA TYR A 943 -42.38 16.40 -6.24
C TYR A 943 -43.00 15.57 -7.36
N SER A 944 -43.26 16.17 -8.53
CA SER A 944 -43.81 15.45 -9.67
C SER A 944 -42.98 14.20 -9.99
N ASP A 945 -43.63 13.24 -10.63
CA ASP A 945 -42.93 12.12 -11.26
C ASP A 945 -42.18 11.17 -10.31
N ASN A 946 -42.41 11.26 -9.00
CA ASN A 946 -41.99 10.23 -8.04
C ASN A 946 -43.08 9.18 -7.89
N PHE A 947 -42.69 7.91 -7.92
CA PHE A 947 -43.58 6.77 -7.96
C PHE A 947 -43.37 5.84 -6.78
N TYR A 948 -44.46 5.35 -6.20
CA TYR A 948 -44.39 4.32 -5.17
C TYR A 948 -45.41 3.20 -5.35
N TYR A 949 -44.96 1.98 -5.12
CA TYR A 949 -45.82 0.82 -4.96
C TYR A 949 -45.87 0.41 -3.49
N SER A 950 -47.09 0.22 -2.99
CA SER A 950 -47.34 0.00 -1.57
C SER A 950 -47.64 -1.47 -1.24
N GLY A 951 -48.36 -2.18 -2.12
CA GLY A 951 -48.80 -3.56 -1.90
C GLY A 951 -49.81 -3.74 -0.75
N GLY A 952 -50.34 -2.66 -0.15
CA GLY A 952 -51.23 -2.74 1.02
C GLY A 952 -51.82 -1.39 1.44
N THR A 953 -52.54 -1.37 2.57
CA THR A 953 -53.17 -0.16 3.13
C THR A 953 -52.20 0.63 4.00
N TYR A 954 -51.67 1.72 3.44
CA TYR A 954 -50.75 2.63 4.14
C TYR A 954 -51.55 3.74 4.80
N ALA A 955 -51.09 4.20 5.96
CA ALA A 955 -51.54 5.45 6.53
C ALA A 955 -50.81 6.61 5.83
N VAL A 956 -51.16 6.85 4.56
CA VAL A 956 -50.69 8.03 3.81
C VAL A 956 -51.10 9.27 4.60
N LEU A 957 -50.13 10.03 5.11
CA LEU A 957 -50.42 11.25 5.86
C LEU A 957 -50.96 12.30 4.87
N PRO A 958 -52.20 12.78 5.02
CA PRO A 958 -52.89 13.56 3.98
C PRO A 958 -52.25 14.94 3.69
N TYR A 959 -51.31 15.39 4.52
CA TYR A 959 -50.58 16.65 4.38
C TYR A 959 -49.21 16.51 3.67
N TYR A 960 -48.81 15.30 3.29
CA TYR A 960 -47.44 14.99 2.83
C TYR A 960 -47.37 14.31 1.45
N ASN A 961 -48.49 14.19 0.74
CA ASN A 961 -48.61 13.27 -0.41
C ASN A 961 -48.61 13.98 -1.76
N ASN A 962 -47.41 14.28 -2.29
CA ASN A 962 -47.21 14.84 -3.63
C ASN A 962 -46.60 13.83 -4.64
N ALA A 963 -46.64 12.52 -4.32
CA ALA A 963 -46.09 11.46 -5.16
C ALA A 963 -47.20 10.54 -5.72
N THR A 964 -46.93 9.88 -6.84
CA THR A 964 -47.90 9.02 -7.54
C THR A 964 -47.87 7.60 -6.99
N SER A 965 -48.98 7.17 -6.39
CA SER A 965 -49.18 5.75 -6.05
C SER A 965 -49.45 4.96 -7.34
N VAL A 966 -48.72 3.86 -7.52
CA VAL A 966 -48.80 2.98 -8.70
C VAL A 966 -49.44 1.65 -8.29
N THR A 967 -50.30 1.07 -9.12
CA THR A 967 -50.85 -0.28 -8.91
C THR A 967 -49.92 -1.37 -9.46
N LEU A 968 -50.18 -2.63 -9.09
CA LEU A 968 -49.36 -3.78 -9.55
C LEU A 968 -49.41 -3.95 -11.09
N GLU A 969 -50.51 -3.59 -11.73
CA GLU A 969 -50.65 -3.62 -13.20
C GLU A 969 -49.91 -2.45 -13.85
N GLN A 970 -50.00 -1.25 -13.27
CA GLN A 970 -49.30 -0.07 -13.79
C GLN A 970 -47.77 -0.17 -13.66
N LEU A 971 -47.24 -0.94 -12.71
CA LEU A 971 -45.80 -1.11 -12.51
C LEU A 971 -45.05 -1.66 -13.74
N HIS A 972 -45.70 -2.50 -14.57
CA HIS A 972 -45.11 -3.05 -15.79
C HIS A 972 -45.62 -2.38 -17.07
N ASP A 973 -46.55 -1.43 -16.96
CA ASP A 973 -47.10 -0.69 -18.10
C ASP A 973 -46.07 0.31 -18.63
N LYS A 974 -45.46 0.00 -19.78
CA LYS A 974 -44.52 0.89 -20.44
C LYS A 974 -45.17 2.24 -20.79
N THR A 975 -46.41 2.26 -21.25
CA THR A 975 -47.10 3.47 -21.70
C THR A 975 -47.46 4.40 -20.54
N PHE A 976 -47.68 3.86 -19.33
CA PHE A 976 -47.84 4.66 -18.11
C PHE A 976 -46.58 5.48 -17.81
N PHE A 977 -45.40 4.86 -17.88
CA PHE A 977 -44.12 5.51 -17.55
C PHE A 977 -43.44 6.24 -18.71
N GLU A 978 -43.75 5.96 -19.97
CA GLU A 978 -43.06 6.49 -21.17
C GLU A 978 -43.07 8.02 -21.29
N LYS A 979 -44.01 8.71 -20.63
CA LYS A 979 -44.07 10.18 -20.60
C LYS A 979 -43.27 10.82 -19.48
N VAL A 980 -42.69 10.02 -18.59
CA VAL A 980 -42.20 10.47 -17.28
C VAL A 980 -40.81 9.92 -16.94
N LEU A 981 -40.60 8.62 -17.15
CA LEU A 981 -39.28 7.99 -17.08
C LEU A 981 -38.67 7.96 -18.48
N ASN A 982 -37.35 8.11 -18.56
CA ASN A 982 -36.62 8.03 -19.82
C ASN A 982 -36.52 6.56 -20.30
N LEU A 983 -37.55 6.12 -21.05
CA LEU A 983 -37.71 4.76 -21.63
C LEU A 983 -37.40 4.69 -23.14
N SER A 984 -36.97 5.78 -23.76
CA SER A 984 -36.80 5.88 -25.21
C SER A 984 -35.73 6.90 -25.60
N GLY A 985 -35.05 6.67 -26.72
CA GLY A 985 -33.91 7.47 -27.17
C GLY A 985 -32.73 6.57 -27.52
N SER A 986 -31.56 7.15 -27.74
CA SER A 986 -30.32 6.40 -27.95
C SER A 986 -29.78 5.74 -26.68
N ILE A 987 -30.02 6.36 -25.51
CA ILE A 987 -29.56 5.91 -24.19
C ILE A 987 -30.72 6.05 -23.19
N PRO A 988 -31.67 5.10 -23.16
CA PRO A 988 -32.77 5.11 -22.20
C PRO A 988 -32.27 4.76 -20.79
N LEU A 989 -32.56 5.61 -19.81
CA LEU A 989 -32.07 5.47 -18.42
C LEU A 989 -32.79 4.37 -17.63
N TRP A 990 -34.02 4.06 -18.03
CA TRP A 990 -34.89 3.08 -17.38
C TRP A 990 -35.32 1.98 -18.34
N GLN A 991 -35.45 0.76 -17.84
CA GLN A 991 -36.01 -0.39 -18.53
C GLN A 991 -37.25 -0.90 -17.77
N ILE A 992 -38.28 -1.27 -18.53
CA ILE A 992 -39.48 -1.93 -18.02
C ILE A 992 -39.69 -3.21 -18.82
N THR A 993 -39.94 -4.31 -18.12
CA THR A 993 -40.39 -5.57 -18.72
C THR A 993 -41.90 -5.67 -18.56
N ASP A 994 -42.64 -5.75 -19.67
CA ASP A 994 -44.09 -5.88 -19.66
C ASP A 994 -44.53 -7.31 -19.24
N LYS A 995 -44.44 -7.57 -17.94
CA LYS A 995 -44.83 -8.82 -17.27
C LYS A 995 -45.32 -8.47 -15.87
N SER A 996 -46.43 -9.08 -15.45
CA SER A 996 -46.98 -8.88 -14.10
C SER A 996 -45.92 -9.15 -13.00
N GLY A 997 -45.86 -8.25 -12.03
CA GLY A 997 -44.87 -8.27 -10.94
C GLY A 997 -43.50 -7.66 -11.26
N PHE A 998 -43.22 -7.28 -12.50
CA PHE A 998 -42.04 -6.48 -12.83
C PHE A 998 -42.32 -4.98 -12.59
N PHE A 999 -41.26 -4.19 -12.44
CA PHE A 999 -41.28 -2.76 -12.17
C PHE A 999 -40.12 -2.07 -12.92
N PRO A 1000 -40.07 -0.72 -13.00
CA PRO A 1000 -38.97 -0.02 -13.66
C PRO A 1000 -37.65 -0.23 -12.93
N ILE A 1001 -36.60 -0.53 -13.69
CA ILE A 1001 -35.23 -0.69 -13.21
C ILE A 1001 -34.28 0.23 -13.99
N PRO A 1002 -33.21 0.77 -13.37
CA PRO A 1002 -32.14 1.44 -14.11
C PRO A 1002 -31.55 0.54 -15.21
N TYR A 1003 -31.18 1.15 -16.34
CA TYR A 1003 -30.74 0.44 -17.54
C TYR A 1003 -29.38 0.89 -18.05
N HIS A 1004 -29.29 2.07 -18.67
CA HIS A 1004 -28.03 2.74 -18.95
C HIS A 1004 -27.77 3.84 -17.92
N SER A 1005 -26.52 4.04 -17.52
CA SER A 1005 -26.12 5.27 -16.85
C SER A 1005 -26.16 6.44 -17.84
N GLU A 1006 -26.68 7.60 -17.42
CA GLU A 1006 -26.60 8.83 -18.22
C GLU A 1006 -25.15 9.26 -18.50
N MET A 1007 -24.21 8.78 -17.69
CA MET A 1007 -22.77 8.99 -17.83
C MET A 1007 -22.16 8.21 -19.01
N GLU A 1008 -22.90 7.28 -19.64
CA GLU A 1008 -22.52 6.60 -20.90
C GLU A 1008 -22.67 7.51 -22.14
N THR A 1009 -23.24 8.72 -21.99
CA THR A 1009 -23.58 9.62 -23.10
C THR A 1009 -22.32 10.11 -23.85
N PRO A 1010 -22.19 9.89 -25.17
CA PRO A 1010 -21.07 10.42 -25.94
C PRO A 1010 -20.91 11.94 -25.82
N ILE A 1011 -19.67 12.38 -25.71
CA ILE A 1011 -19.30 13.81 -25.76
C ILE A 1011 -19.67 14.36 -27.15
N GLN A 1012 -20.39 15.48 -27.19
CA GLN A 1012 -20.86 16.15 -28.41
C GLN A 1012 -19.96 17.31 -28.82
#